data_AF-A0A975ID06-F1
#
_entry.id   AF-A0A975ID06-F1
#
_cell.length_a   1.000
_cell.length_b   1.000
_cell.length_c   1.000
_cell.angle_alpha   90.00
_cell.angle_beta   90.00
_cell.angle_gamma   90.00
#
_symmetry.space_group_name_H-M   'P 1'
#
loop_
_entity.id
_entity.type
_entity.pdbx_description
1 polymer ?
#
loop_
_entity_poly.entity_id
_entity_poly.type
_entity_poly.pdbx_seq_one_letter_code
_entity_poly.pdbx_strand_id
1 'polypeptide(L)'
;MAGINIPGISDQYKTNDLVESLMKVERIPLTREKENLDNYKEQQSAWRSVNSDMSSLRTSVKSLYSFDNPFNNKLTSSTDEYAVTATANRDAEYESFKIDVITPATADRFMSSEIAKDYIVPGGKYTFTVNDKKVSFKWNGGKISDFVSSLNKRGNSVIKADTVGMNNGKISLLIESLKTGAVNHLEFNDDALTFAKSVNIIGPVKPEATLFGKQNSELKDVGNLNPPLEEQEGLPDISNKKVYAGEKGTTVPPRSGFSVELPQKFKADSVIAFTVETAPVVDVTIEINENLSRPSLPDAGEAEFQGITVQNEPSETALPSPEFTGPIEPVEDRNFVYVRLADGTERLADKISLSTDENTGLLSVSLNSADYQGVEAVVIRNRNTGQELIVSPFSVYERKTASGFAPLNAVSTAGDAEIKYEGITIRRAENSIDDVVPNVTLNIKNPTKETAIITVKPDKDAAKNALIEFVGKYNKTIADINILSQNKPEIIDELEYLTDSEKEEKQKQLGLFFSDFSLANVKNQLQTIISSQYRYSETAEITMLDQIGISTNAAGGATGYSPGRLRGYLEIDEKKLDSNIENNLESIKSIFGYDTDGDLIVDAGIGYALDRQLTAYVQSGGILANKTSSLDRQIKSSETKIARLETQLNAKESELKQKYGQMESSLNSLENQQRSISNFSNNMNKNRSQ
;
A
#
# COMPACT_ATOMS: atom_id res chain seq x y z
N MET A 1 30.02 -54.68 -17.90
CA MET A 1 29.98 -55.84 -16.98
C MET A 1 31.31 -56.57 -17.11
N ALA A 2 32.07 -56.69 -16.02
CA ALA A 2 33.24 -57.57 -16.00
C ALA A 2 32.73 -59.01 -16.18
N GLY A 3 33.17 -59.68 -17.24
CA GLY A 3 32.84 -61.08 -17.48
C GLY A 3 33.33 -61.92 -16.30
N ILE A 4 32.41 -62.61 -15.64
CA ILE A 4 32.78 -63.66 -14.69
C ILE A 4 33.39 -64.77 -15.55
N ASN A 5 34.71 -64.74 -15.68
CA ASN A 5 35.46 -65.76 -16.38
C ASN A 5 35.58 -66.97 -15.45
N ILE A 6 34.81 -68.02 -15.72
CA ILE A 6 34.88 -69.26 -14.93
C ILE A 6 36.21 -69.94 -15.28
N PRO A 7 37.16 -70.10 -14.34
CA PRO A 7 38.47 -70.68 -14.64
C PRO A 7 38.32 -72.12 -15.12
N GLY A 8 38.79 -72.41 -16.34
CA GLY A 8 38.80 -73.76 -16.94
C GLY A 8 37.87 -73.99 -18.14
N ILE A 9 37.14 -72.96 -18.60
CA ILE A 9 36.34 -73.01 -19.84
C ILE A 9 37.14 -72.35 -20.97
N SER A 10 37.56 -73.10 -21.99
CA SER A 10 38.07 -72.51 -23.23
C SER A 10 36.89 -71.97 -24.04
N ASP A 11 36.95 -70.75 -24.58
CA ASP A 11 35.92 -70.20 -25.49
C ASP A 11 35.98 -70.86 -26.90
N GLN A 12 36.24 -72.17 -26.91
CA GLN A 12 36.52 -72.95 -28.12
C GLN A 12 35.27 -73.13 -28.99
N TYR A 13 34.08 -73.04 -28.39
CA TYR A 13 32.79 -73.25 -29.06
C TYR A 13 31.96 -71.97 -29.25
N LYS A 14 32.52 -70.78 -28.97
CA LYS A 14 31.83 -69.47 -29.07
C LYS A 14 30.49 -69.43 -28.33
N THR A 15 30.44 -70.08 -27.17
CA THR A 15 29.21 -70.30 -26.41
C THR A 15 28.53 -68.99 -26.00
N ASN A 16 29.34 -67.97 -25.68
CA ASN A 16 28.85 -66.64 -25.34
C ASN A 16 28.15 -65.93 -26.52
N ASP A 17 28.69 -66.05 -27.73
CA ASP A 17 28.10 -65.46 -28.94
C ASP A 17 26.73 -66.07 -29.28
N LEU A 18 26.58 -67.39 -29.05
CA LEU A 18 25.30 -68.10 -29.25
C LEU A 18 24.25 -67.65 -28.23
N VAL A 19 24.62 -67.54 -26.95
CA VAL A 19 23.73 -67.03 -25.90
C VAL A 19 23.31 -65.59 -26.22
N GLU A 20 24.23 -64.73 -26.63
CA GLU A 20 23.90 -63.35 -27.04
C GLU A 20 22.92 -63.34 -28.22
N SER A 21 23.14 -64.18 -29.22
CA SER A 21 22.27 -64.29 -30.41
C SER A 21 20.85 -64.74 -30.05
N LEU A 22 20.70 -65.70 -29.13
CA LEU A 22 19.39 -66.12 -28.62
C LEU A 22 18.73 -65.00 -27.81
N MET A 23 19.50 -64.29 -26.98
CA MET A 23 18.99 -63.18 -26.18
C MET A 23 18.54 -61.98 -27.04
N LYS A 24 19.10 -61.78 -28.24
CA LYS A 24 18.63 -60.72 -29.16
C LYS A 24 17.16 -60.88 -29.55
N VAL A 25 16.71 -62.11 -29.83
CA VAL A 25 15.31 -62.38 -30.16
C VAL A 25 14.41 -62.18 -28.94
N GLU A 26 14.84 -62.67 -27.78
CA GLU A 26 14.11 -62.51 -26.52
C GLU A 26 13.99 -61.05 -26.07
N ARG A 27 14.92 -60.17 -26.47
CA ARG A 27 14.88 -58.73 -26.18
C ARG A 27 13.88 -57.94 -27.02
N ILE A 28 13.34 -58.49 -28.12
CA ILE A 28 12.40 -57.75 -29.00
C ILE A 28 11.19 -57.17 -28.25
N PRO A 29 10.48 -57.91 -27.37
CA PRO A 29 9.37 -57.35 -26.61
C PRO A 29 9.78 -56.23 -25.67
N LEU A 30 10.99 -56.30 -25.09
CA LEU A 30 11.55 -55.25 -24.24
C LEU A 30 11.83 -53.99 -25.05
N THR A 31 12.49 -54.12 -26.20
CA THR A 31 12.80 -52.98 -27.08
C THR A 31 11.52 -52.28 -27.54
N ARG A 32 10.53 -53.06 -28.02
CA ARG A 32 9.22 -52.52 -28.42
C ARG A 32 8.49 -51.82 -27.27
N GLU A 33 8.57 -52.36 -26.04
CA GLU A 33 7.95 -51.72 -24.89
C GLU A 33 8.68 -50.43 -24.48
N LYS A 34 10.02 -50.38 -24.59
CA LYS A 34 10.81 -49.16 -24.39
C LYS A 34 10.45 -48.08 -25.41
N GLU A 35 10.32 -48.46 -26.69
CA GLU A 35 9.83 -47.54 -27.74
C GLU A 35 8.41 -47.01 -27.44
N ASN A 36 7.50 -47.87 -26.96
CA ASN A 36 6.17 -47.43 -26.54
C ASN A 36 6.23 -46.44 -25.37
N LEU A 37 7.08 -46.71 -24.37
CA LEU A 37 7.28 -45.82 -23.23
C LEU A 37 7.76 -44.44 -23.68
N ASP A 38 8.75 -44.41 -24.58
CA ASP A 38 9.30 -43.16 -25.11
C ASP A 38 8.23 -42.39 -25.91
N ASN A 39 7.44 -43.07 -26.74
CA ASN A 39 6.30 -42.47 -27.43
C ASN A 39 5.26 -41.89 -26.46
N TYR A 40 4.90 -42.60 -25.39
CA TYR A 40 3.95 -42.08 -24.39
C TYR A 40 4.50 -40.86 -23.66
N LYS A 41 5.81 -40.84 -23.36
CA LYS A 41 6.48 -39.70 -22.73
C LYS A 41 6.51 -38.49 -23.65
N GLU A 42 6.78 -38.68 -24.93
CA GLU A 42 6.77 -37.60 -25.93
C GLU A 42 5.36 -37.02 -26.10
N GLN A 43 4.34 -37.89 -26.23
CA GLN A 43 2.93 -37.45 -26.26
C GLN A 43 2.55 -36.69 -24.99
N GLN A 44 2.97 -37.16 -23.81
CA GLN A 44 2.69 -36.46 -22.56
C GLN A 44 3.36 -35.08 -22.52
N SER A 45 4.61 -34.97 -22.97
CA SER A 45 5.33 -33.70 -23.06
C SER A 45 4.60 -32.72 -23.98
N ALA A 46 4.21 -33.19 -25.18
CA ALA A 46 3.45 -32.39 -26.13
C ALA A 46 2.12 -31.89 -25.55
N TRP A 47 1.34 -32.75 -24.88
CA TRP A 47 0.10 -32.32 -24.22
C TRP A 47 0.33 -31.32 -23.08
N ARG A 48 1.43 -31.46 -22.32
CA ARG A 48 1.81 -30.49 -21.29
C ARG A 48 2.17 -29.13 -21.90
N SER A 49 2.88 -29.11 -23.04
CA SER A 49 3.16 -27.88 -23.78
C SER A 49 1.87 -27.20 -24.22
N VAL A 50 0.98 -27.93 -24.91
CA VAL A 50 -0.32 -27.39 -25.35
C VAL A 50 -1.12 -26.83 -24.18
N ASN A 51 -1.13 -27.53 -23.04
CA ASN A 51 -1.80 -27.04 -21.84
C ASN A 51 -1.19 -25.73 -21.32
N SER A 52 0.13 -25.62 -21.31
CA SER A 52 0.86 -24.40 -20.92
C SER A 52 0.55 -23.24 -21.86
N ASP A 53 0.56 -23.47 -23.17
CA ASP A 53 0.33 -22.43 -24.18
C ASP A 53 -1.14 -21.98 -24.18
N MET A 54 -2.10 -22.91 -24.10
CA MET A 54 -3.52 -22.58 -23.94
C MET A 54 -3.81 -21.85 -22.62
N SER A 55 -3.14 -22.22 -21.52
CA SER A 55 -3.29 -21.53 -20.23
C SER A 55 -2.71 -20.11 -20.28
N SER A 56 -1.60 -19.93 -21.00
CA SER A 56 -0.99 -18.62 -21.21
C SER A 56 -1.88 -17.74 -22.08
N LEU A 57 -2.42 -18.27 -23.18
CA LEU A 57 -3.41 -17.59 -24.01
C LEU A 57 -4.63 -17.22 -23.19
N ARG A 58 -5.18 -18.15 -22.40
CA ARG A 58 -6.34 -17.89 -21.54
C ARG A 58 -6.09 -16.74 -20.58
N THR A 59 -4.93 -16.69 -19.93
CA THR A 59 -4.57 -15.59 -19.03
C THR A 59 -4.47 -14.25 -19.76
N SER A 60 -3.82 -14.23 -20.92
CA SER A 60 -3.69 -13.03 -21.77
C SER A 60 -5.06 -12.54 -22.29
N VAL A 61 -5.94 -13.46 -22.68
CA VAL A 61 -7.31 -13.14 -23.08
C VAL A 61 -8.11 -12.59 -21.90
N LYS A 62 -7.99 -13.21 -20.72
CA LYS A 62 -8.71 -12.78 -19.53
C LYS A 62 -8.31 -11.38 -19.09
N SER A 63 -7.03 -11.02 -19.19
CA SER A 63 -6.60 -9.66 -18.85
C SER A 63 -7.28 -8.61 -19.71
N LEU A 64 -7.61 -8.88 -20.98
CA LEU A 64 -8.24 -7.92 -21.88
C LEU A 64 -9.68 -7.55 -21.53
N TYR A 65 -10.42 -8.40 -20.79
CA TYR A 65 -11.82 -8.14 -20.46
C TYR A 65 -12.09 -8.04 -18.96
N SER A 66 -11.18 -8.54 -18.12
CA SER A 66 -11.32 -8.50 -16.66
C SER A 66 -11.24 -7.08 -16.09
N PHE A 67 -11.41 -6.98 -14.76
CA PHE A 67 -11.25 -5.72 -14.05
C PHE A 67 -9.93 -5.04 -14.41
N ASP A 68 -8.81 -5.75 -14.48
CA ASP A 68 -7.47 -5.19 -14.74
C ASP A 68 -7.17 -4.87 -16.22
N ASN A 69 -8.19 -4.77 -17.07
CA ASN A 69 -7.97 -4.52 -18.50
C ASN A 69 -7.16 -3.23 -18.79
N PRO A 70 -6.26 -3.27 -19.77
CA PRO A 70 -5.37 -2.14 -20.04
C PRO A 70 -6.09 -0.95 -20.69
N PHE A 71 -7.32 -1.13 -21.20
CA PHE A 71 -8.05 -0.11 -21.93
C PHE A 71 -8.54 1.05 -21.04
N ASN A 72 -8.74 0.80 -19.75
CA ASN A 72 -9.08 1.84 -18.76
C ASN A 72 -7.84 2.44 -18.07
N ASN A 73 -6.62 2.02 -18.42
CA ASN A 73 -5.42 2.58 -17.81
C ASN A 73 -5.24 4.03 -18.23
N LYS A 74 -4.74 4.83 -17.31
CA LYS A 74 -4.54 6.28 -17.49
C LYS A 74 -3.11 6.63 -17.18
N LEU A 75 -2.57 7.54 -18.00
CA LEU A 75 -1.28 8.16 -17.79
C LEU A 75 -1.49 9.64 -17.51
N THR A 76 -0.54 10.20 -16.78
CA THR A 76 -0.47 11.64 -16.57
C THR A 76 0.83 12.18 -17.13
N SER A 77 0.80 13.37 -17.70
CA SER A 77 1.99 14.13 -18.07
C SER A 77 1.95 15.50 -17.41
N SER A 78 3.11 16.03 -17.05
CA SER A 78 3.27 17.39 -16.50
C SER A 78 4.16 18.22 -17.42
N THR A 79 3.86 19.50 -17.60
CA THR A 79 4.78 20.43 -18.29
C THR A 79 6.00 20.81 -17.45
N ASP A 80 6.01 20.51 -16.14
CA ASP A 80 7.15 20.68 -15.23
C ASP A 80 7.30 19.47 -14.30
N GLU A 81 7.79 18.34 -14.84
CA GLU A 81 7.98 17.08 -14.09
C GLU A 81 9.04 17.15 -12.97
N TYR A 82 9.91 18.17 -13.01
CA TYR A 82 10.89 18.42 -11.95
C TYR A 82 10.23 19.02 -10.70
N ALA A 83 9.19 19.84 -10.89
CA ALA A 83 8.41 20.43 -9.81
C ALA A 83 7.28 19.52 -9.33
N VAL A 84 6.47 18.99 -10.24
CA VAL A 84 5.29 18.20 -9.90
C VAL A 84 5.01 17.12 -10.95
N THR A 85 4.73 15.91 -10.48
CA THR A 85 4.18 14.82 -11.28
C THR A 85 2.83 14.39 -10.72
N ALA A 86 2.06 13.62 -11.47
CA ALA A 86 0.81 13.04 -10.99
C ALA A 86 0.80 11.53 -11.24
N THR A 87 -0.16 10.85 -10.62
CA THR A 87 -0.54 9.48 -10.93
C THR A 87 -2.06 9.43 -10.93
N ALA A 88 -2.66 9.01 -12.04
CA ALA A 88 -4.10 8.87 -12.19
C ALA A 88 -4.52 7.42 -11.93
N ASN A 89 -5.61 7.23 -11.19
CA ASN A 89 -6.27 5.93 -11.13
C ASN A 89 -7.15 5.71 -12.38
N ARG A 90 -7.78 4.53 -12.48
CA ARG A 90 -8.58 4.14 -13.65
C ARG A 90 -9.92 4.86 -13.76
N ASP A 91 -10.37 5.51 -12.69
CA ASP A 91 -11.61 6.29 -12.61
C ASP A 91 -11.38 7.80 -12.76
N ALA A 92 -10.12 8.25 -12.94
CA ALA A 92 -9.78 9.67 -13.12
C ALA A 92 -10.31 10.25 -14.44
N GLU A 93 -10.95 11.41 -14.43
CA GLU A 93 -11.47 11.99 -15.68
C GLU A 93 -10.34 12.39 -16.65
N TYR A 94 -10.65 12.40 -17.96
CA TYR A 94 -9.72 12.90 -18.97
C TYR A 94 -9.77 14.42 -18.99
N GLU A 95 -8.85 15.05 -18.29
CA GLU A 95 -8.78 16.49 -18.15
C GLU A 95 -7.35 17.01 -18.10
N SER A 96 -7.22 18.32 -18.28
CA SER A 96 -6.01 19.06 -18.04
C SER A 96 -6.28 20.14 -17.01
N PHE A 97 -5.41 20.25 -16.01
CA PHE A 97 -5.56 21.23 -14.94
C PHE A 97 -4.21 21.88 -14.58
N LYS A 98 -4.29 23.06 -13.97
CA LYS A 98 -3.14 23.91 -13.62
C LYS A 98 -2.74 23.73 -12.17
N ILE A 99 -1.44 23.56 -11.96
CA ILE A 99 -0.79 23.47 -10.65
C ILE A 99 0.38 24.44 -10.59
N ASP A 100 0.38 25.32 -9.59
CA ASP A 100 1.59 26.03 -9.16
C ASP A 100 2.08 25.43 -7.84
N VAL A 101 3.33 24.99 -7.78
CA VAL A 101 3.97 24.62 -6.51
C VAL A 101 4.72 25.83 -5.98
N ILE A 102 4.25 26.39 -4.86
CA ILE A 102 4.92 27.53 -4.21
C ILE A 102 6.06 27.00 -3.35
N THR A 103 5.76 26.09 -2.44
CA THR A 103 6.75 25.42 -1.59
C THR A 103 6.38 23.96 -1.37
N PRO A 104 7.32 23.01 -1.46
CA PRO A 104 7.08 21.63 -1.04
C PRO A 104 7.01 21.52 0.49
N ALA A 105 6.37 20.47 0.99
CA ALA A 105 6.38 20.14 2.41
C ALA A 105 7.79 19.73 2.83
N THR A 106 8.24 20.25 3.96
CA THR A 106 9.56 19.99 4.54
C THR A 106 9.44 19.36 5.91
N ALA A 107 10.49 18.64 6.31
CA ALA A 107 10.64 18.05 7.65
C ALA A 107 11.74 18.77 8.44
N ASP A 108 11.71 18.64 9.75
CA ASP A 108 12.78 19.13 10.62
C ASP A 108 14.06 18.30 10.45
N ARG A 109 15.18 18.98 10.17
CA ARG A 109 16.50 18.38 9.99
C ARG A 109 17.52 19.24 10.73
N PHE A 110 18.07 18.72 11.83
CA PHE A 110 18.91 19.49 12.72
C PHE A 110 20.30 18.90 12.83
N MET A 111 21.32 19.75 12.73
CA MET A 111 22.72 19.37 12.87
C MET A 111 23.31 19.84 14.20
N SER A 112 24.21 19.03 14.76
CA SER A 112 25.03 19.41 15.90
C SER A 112 26.16 20.35 15.47
N SER A 113 26.77 21.05 16.44
CA SER A 113 28.12 21.59 16.22
C SER A 113 29.13 20.47 15.96
N GLU A 114 30.33 20.81 15.48
CA GLU A 114 31.39 19.83 15.29
C GLU A 114 31.75 19.13 16.61
N ILE A 115 31.70 17.80 16.63
CA ILE A 115 32.10 16.94 17.75
C ILE A 115 33.20 15.98 17.31
N ALA A 116 33.94 15.41 18.27
CA ALA A 116 34.96 14.40 17.96
C ALA A 116 34.33 13.13 17.36
N LYS A 117 35.01 12.47 16.42
CA LYS A 117 34.50 11.24 15.79
C LYS A 117 34.28 10.09 16.78
N ASP A 118 35.03 10.08 17.87
CA ASP A 118 34.96 9.13 18.98
C ASP A 118 34.15 9.65 20.18
N TYR A 119 33.33 10.69 19.98
CA TYR A 119 32.46 11.24 21.01
C TYR A 119 31.61 10.14 21.67
N ILE A 120 31.56 10.18 23.00
CA ILE A 120 30.82 9.22 23.84
C ILE A 120 29.48 9.83 24.23
N VAL A 121 28.40 9.24 23.73
CA VAL A 121 27.03 9.61 24.09
C VAL A 121 26.72 9.02 25.47
N PRO A 122 26.34 9.84 26.47
CA PRO A 122 26.05 9.39 27.83
C PRO A 122 24.90 8.39 27.89
N GLY A 123 24.95 7.44 28.83
CA GLY A 123 23.82 6.53 29.08
C GLY A 123 22.61 7.28 29.66
N GLY A 124 21.40 6.86 29.28
CA GLY A 124 20.16 7.55 29.63
C GLY A 124 18.94 7.03 28.89
N LYS A 125 17.78 7.65 29.12
CA LYS A 125 16.54 7.44 28.38
C LYS A 125 16.41 8.52 27.31
N TYR A 126 16.53 8.11 26.05
CA TYR A 126 16.44 9.00 24.91
C TYR A 126 15.04 8.93 24.32
N THR A 127 14.39 10.08 24.22
CA THR A 127 13.03 10.20 23.70
C THR A 127 12.99 11.30 22.65
N PHE A 128 12.49 10.95 21.47
CA PHE A 128 12.24 11.86 20.36
C PHE A 128 10.77 11.81 20.00
N THR A 129 10.18 12.98 19.75
CA THR A 129 8.76 13.10 19.44
C THR A 129 8.59 13.84 18.13
N VAL A 130 7.73 13.34 17.24
CA VAL A 130 7.33 13.98 15.99
C VAL A 130 5.80 13.96 15.93
N ASN A 131 5.19 15.12 16.18
CA ASN A 131 3.76 15.21 16.47
C ASN A 131 3.35 14.17 17.54
N ASP A 132 2.38 13.27 17.27
CA ASP A 132 1.95 12.24 18.23
C ASP A 132 2.87 11.01 18.30
N LYS A 133 3.88 10.91 17.42
CA LYS A 133 4.72 9.71 17.30
C LYS A 133 5.96 9.84 18.18
N LYS A 134 6.16 8.86 19.06
CA LYS A 134 7.24 8.83 20.04
C LYS A 134 8.21 7.68 19.79
N VAL A 135 9.50 7.99 19.72
CA VAL A 135 10.60 7.02 19.69
C VAL A 135 11.37 7.14 21.00
N SER A 136 11.22 6.15 21.89
CA SER A 136 11.86 6.15 23.21
C SER A 136 12.64 4.86 23.46
N PHE A 137 13.85 4.97 23.98
CA PHE A 137 14.67 3.82 24.35
C PHE A 137 15.70 4.15 25.43
N LYS A 138 16.13 3.12 26.16
CA LYS A 138 17.23 3.21 27.11
C LYS A 138 18.56 2.94 26.39
N TRP A 139 19.51 3.84 26.54
CA TRP A 139 20.88 3.76 26.03
C TRP A 139 21.86 3.54 27.18
N ASN A 140 22.79 2.60 27.01
CA ASN A 140 23.75 2.25 28.07
C ASN A 140 24.99 3.17 28.09
N GLY A 141 25.12 4.07 27.12
CA GLY A 141 26.33 4.84 26.88
C GLY A 141 27.24 4.15 25.85
N GLY A 142 27.98 4.93 25.07
CA GLY A 142 28.88 4.39 24.05
C GLY A 142 29.22 5.38 22.95
N LYS A 143 29.91 4.91 21.90
CA LYS A 143 30.31 5.75 20.77
C LYS A 143 29.09 6.28 20.02
N ILE A 144 29.21 7.50 19.48
CA ILE A 144 28.18 8.12 18.66
C ILE A 144 27.75 7.27 17.45
N SER A 145 28.66 6.50 16.83
CA SER A 145 28.32 5.56 15.75
C SER A 145 27.34 4.47 16.18
N ASP A 146 27.50 3.95 17.40
CA ASP A 146 26.66 2.89 17.95
C ASP A 146 25.32 3.45 18.40
N PHE A 147 25.31 4.69 18.92
CA PHE A 147 24.10 5.43 19.23
C PHE A 147 23.25 5.67 17.97
N VAL A 148 23.85 6.20 16.90
CA VAL A 148 23.16 6.44 15.61
C VAL A 148 22.60 5.14 15.04
N SER A 149 23.40 4.06 15.06
CA SER A 149 22.94 2.73 14.63
C SER A 149 21.75 2.23 15.46
N SER A 150 21.77 2.47 16.78
CA SER A 150 20.68 2.09 17.67
C SER A 150 19.43 2.94 17.47
N LEU A 151 19.59 4.24 17.21
CA LEU A 151 18.50 5.14 16.90
C LEU A 151 17.80 4.74 15.60
N ASN A 152 18.58 4.52 14.52
CA ASN A 152 18.03 4.14 13.21
C ASN A 152 17.30 2.80 13.24
N LYS A 153 17.75 1.83 14.05
CA LYS A 153 17.05 0.55 14.26
C LYS A 153 15.69 0.72 14.96
N ARG A 154 15.50 1.78 15.73
CA ARG A 154 14.29 2.04 16.53
C ARG A 154 13.42 3.18 15.98
N GLY A 155 13.94 3.93 15.01
CA GLY A 155 13.33 5.13 14.46
C GLY A 155 11.99 4.89 13.75
N ASN A 156 11.69 3.65 13.32
CA ASN A 156 10.39 3.20 12.82
C ASN A 156 9.69 4.16 11.83
N SER A 157 10.43 4.68 10.84
CA SER A 157 9.92 5.65 9.84
C SER A 157 9.41 6.98 10.44
N VAL A 158 9.85 7.32 11.66
CA VAL A 158 9.56 8.58 12.35
C VAL A 158 10.78 9.50 12.32
N ILE A 159 11.94 8.98 12.68
CA ILE A 159 13.21 9.72 12.71
C ILE A 159 14.35 8.90 12.13
N LYS A 160 15.39 9.60 11.70
CA LYS A 160 16.67 9.06 11.26
C LYS A 160 17.81 9.93 11.76
N ALA A 161 18.97 9.34 11.99
CA ALA A 161 20.20 10.07 12.26
C ALA A 161 21.35 9.60 11.39
N ASP A 162 22.27 10.51 11.12
CA ASP A 162 23.50 10.27 10.35
C ASP A 162 24.65 11.09 10.94
N THR A 163 25.88 10.63 10.71
CA THR A 163 27.08 11.40 11.03
C THR A 163 27.70 11.93 9.75
N VAL A 164 27.86 13.25 9.64
CA VAL A 164 28.52 13.91 8.52
C VAL A 164 29.98 14.17 8.88
N GLY A 165 30.91 13.69 8.06
CA GLY A 165 32.36 13.85 8.29
C GLY A 165 32.81 15.30 8.11
N MET A 166 33.56 15.81 9.08
CA MET A 166 34.19 17.14 9.05
C MET A 166 35.73 17.00 8.98
N ASN A 167 36.44 18.11 8.85
CA ASN A 167 37.90 18.10 8.83
C ASN A 167 38.50 17.70 10.20
N ASN A 168 39.75 17.23 10.19
CA ASN A 168 40.57 16.97 11.39
C ASN A 168 39.95 15.95 12.37
N GLY A 169 39.29 14.90 11.87
CA GLY A 169 38.74 13.84 12.72
C GLY A 169 37.48 14.23 13.51
N LYS A 170 36.81 15.31 13.11
CA LYS A 170 35.52 15.73 13.65
C LYS A 170 34.36 15.25 12.78
N ILE A 171 33.17 15.26 13.35
CA ILE A 171 31.90 14.96 12.69
C ILE A 171 30.81 15.94 13.15
N SER A 172 29.70 16.03 12.42
CA SER A 172 28.45 16.62 12.91
C SER A 172 27.35 15.55 12.88
N LEU A 173 26.54 15.51 13.93
CA LEU A 173 25.39 14.63 14.03
C LEU A 173 24.17 15.32 13.39
N LEU A 174 23.61 14.69 12.36
CA LEU A 174 22.32 15.07 11.77
C LEU A 174 21.23 14.19 12.39
N ILE A 175 20.16 14.79 12.89
CA ILE A 175 18.92 14.10 13.26
C ILE A 175 17.79 14.71 12.44
N GLU A 176 17.04 13.87 11.73
CA GLU A 176 15.95 14.28 10.85
C GLU A 176 14.64 13.56 11.19
N SER A 177 13.53 14.29 11.09
CA SER A 177 12.20 13.73 10.99
C SER A 177 11.98 13.15 9.59
N LEU A 178 11.33 11.99 9.52
CA LEU A 178 10.88 11.37 8.28
C LEU A 178 9.44 11.76 7.93
N LYS A 179 8.86 12.70 8.68
CA LYS A 179 7.52 13.25 8.48
C LYS A 179 7.62 14.73 8.14
N THR A 180 7.11 15.10 6.97
CA THR A 180 7.00 16.48 6.50
C THR A 180 5.75 17.16 7.06
N GLY A 181 5.66 18.48 6.93
CA GLY A 181 4.47 19.24 7.34
C GLY A 181 4.70 20.02 8.62
N ALA A 182 4.06 21.17 8.73
CA ALA A 182 4.27 22.14 9.81
C ALA A 182 3.96 21.55 11.20
N VAL A 183 3.04 20.59 11.30
CA VAL A 183 2.69 19.93 12.57
C VAL A 183 3.73 18.91 13.03
N ASN A 184 4.56 18.39 12.12
CA ASN A 184 5.48 17.28 12.38
C ASN A 184 6.85 17.77 12.88
N HIS A 185 6.82 18.54 13.97
CA HIS A 185 8.02 19.08 14.60
C HIS A 185 8.84 18.01 15.33
N LEU A 186 10.16 18.06 15.16
CA LEU A 186 11.08 17.18 15.88
C LEU A 186 11.40 17.75 17.26
N GLU A 187 10.94 17.08 18.29
CA GLU A 187 11.19 17.41 19.69
C GLU A 187 12.13 16.42 20.35
N PHE A 188 12.96 16.95 21.26
CA PHE A 188 13.88 16.18 22.10
C PHE A 188 13.35 16.21 23.53
N ASN A 189 13.12 15.03 24.12
CA ASN A 189 12.63 14.89 25.50
C ASN A 189 13.56 13.95 26.30
N ASP A 190 13.38 13.92 27.62
CA ASP A 190 14.23 13.15 28.55
C ASP A 190 15.74 13.46 28.31
N ASP A 191 16.62 12.44 28.30
CA ASP A 191 18.07 12.65 28.10
C ASP A 191 18.43 13.09 26.68
N ALA A 192 17.51 12.95 25.71
CA ALA A 192 17.72 13.47 24.36
C ALA A 192 17.77 15.00 24.35
N LEU A 193 16.98 15.67 25.22
CA LEU A 193 17.00 17.13 25.37
C LEU A 193 18.37 17.61 25.87
N THR A 194 18.85 16.99 26.95
CA THR A 194 20.15 17.32 27.55
C THR A 194 21.29 17.06 26.57
N PHE A 195 21.25 15.92 25.87
CA PHE A 195 22.22 15.58 24.85
C PHE A 195 22.21 16.60 23.69
N ALA A 196 21.04 16.88 23.11
CA ALA A 196 20.90 17.82 21.99
C ALA A 196 21.40 19.23 22.33
N LYS A 197 21.20 19.69 23.58
CA LYS A 197 21.80 20.94 24.09
C LYS A 197 23.32 20.84 24.19
N SER A 198 23.85 19.74 24.73
CA SER A 198 25.30 19.56 24.94
C SER A 198 26.11 19.56 23.64
N VAL A 199 25.50 19.07 22.54
CA VAL A 199 26.12 19.07 21.20
C VAL A 199 25.63 20.21 20.31
N ASN A 200 24.92 21.20 20.88
CA ASN A 200 24.41 22.38 20.17
C ASN A 200 23.56 22.06 18.92
N ILE A 201 22.73 21.02 18.99
CA ILE A 201 21.65 20.81 18.01
C ILE A 201 20.56 21.85 18.23
N ILE A 202 20.21 22.09 19.50
CA ILE A 202 19.21 23.06 19.95
C ILE A 202 19.79 23.97 21.04
N GLY A 203 19.24 25.18 21.16
CA GLY A 203 19.66 26.17 22.14
C GLY A 203 18.47 26.95 22.69
N PRO A 204 18.62 27.58 23.87
CA PRO A 204 17.51 28.27 24.50
C PRO A 204 17.06 29.45 23.64
N VAL A 205 15.76 29.56 23.42
CA VAL A 205 15.14 30.74 22.81
C VAL A 205 14.27 31.39 23.89
N LYS A 206 14.53 32.67 24.15
CA LYS A 206 13.56 33.49 24.89
C LYS A 206 12.31 33.54 24.01
N PRO A 207 11.16 33.05 24.46
CA PRO A 207 9.94 33.26 23.71
C PRO A 207 9.79 34.76 23.52
N GLU A 208 9.69 35.25 22.30
CA GLU A 208 9.19 36.61 22.04
C GLU A 208 7.69 36.60 22.37
N ALA A 209 7.39 36.50 23.65
CA ALA A 209 6.04 36.46 24.17
C ALA A 209 5.46 37.86 24.01
N THR A 210 4.42 37.98 23.17
CA THR A 210 3.61 39.18 23.16
C THR A 210 2.68 39.11 24.37
N LEU A 211 2.78 40.08 25.26
CA LEU A 211 1.92 40.16 26.43
C LEU A 211 0.69 41.03 26.13
N PHE A 212 -0.48 40.59 26.56
CA PHE A 212 -1.77 41.25 26.34
C PHE A 212 -2.72 41.09 27.55
N GLY A 213 -3.82 41.82 27.58
CA GLY A 213 -4.74 41.87 28.73
C GLY A 213 -4.16 42.58 29.95
N LYS A 214 -3.29 43.59 29.73
CA LYS A 214 -2.59 44.30 30.81
C LYS A 214 -3.36 45.49 31.37
N GLN A 215 -4.26 46.05 30.59
CA GLN A 215 -4.93 47.31 30.90
C GLN A 215 -6.44 47.17 30.72
N ASN A 216 -7.21 47.96 31.47
CA ASN A 216 -8.67 47.93 31.44
C ASN A 216 -9.27 48.14 30.04
N SER A 217 -8.61 48.87 29.14
CA SER A 217 -9.09 49.09 27.76
C SER A 217 -9.13 47.82 26.90
N GLU A 218 -8.30 46.82 27.26
CA GLU A 218 -8.20 45.52 26.59
C GLU A 218 -9.23 44.52 27.12
N LEU A 219 -9.85 44.79 28.28
CA LEU A 219 -10.82 43.92 28.92
C LEU A 219 -12.22 44.24 28.39
N LYS A 220 -12.77 43.37 27.55
CA LYS A 220 -14.14 43.47 27.04
C LYS A 220 -15.11 42.68 27.90
N ASP A 221 -16.39 42.93 27.73
CA ASP A 221 -17.42 42.18 28.46
C ASP A 221 -17.49 40.72 27.98
N VAL A 222 -18.07 39.86 28.81
CA VAL A 222 -18.32 38.47 28.43
C VAL A 222 -19.50 38.39 27.43
N GLY A 223 -19.48 37.40 26.54
CA GLY A 223 -20.44 37.25 25.46
C GLY A 223 -21.54 36.22 25.74
N ASN A 224 -22.16 35.70 24.67
CA ASN A 224 -23.17 34.66 24.77
C ASN A 224 -22.51 33.27 24.83
N LEU A 225 -22.75 32.56 25.93
CA LEU A 225 -22.28 31.20 26.12
C LEU A 225 -23.20 30.20 25.43
N ASN A 226 -22.63 29.24 24.69
CA ASN A 226 -23.40 28.19 24.01
C ASN A 226 -22.82 26.79 24.31
N PRO A 227 -23.55 25.92 25.03
CA PRO A 227 -24.89 26.14 25.60
C PRO A 227 -24.86 27.15 26.77
N PRO A 228 -25.97 27.84 27.05
CA PRO A 228 -26.08 28.67 28.25
C PRO A 228 -25.96 27.81 29.51
N LEU A 229 -25.34 28.34 30.56
CA LEU A 229 -25.26 27.68 31.86
C LEU A 229 -26.52 27.97 32.66
N GLU A 230 -27.02 26.96 33.37
CA GLU A 230 -28.08 27.14 34.36
C GLU A 230 -27.51 27.85 35.60
N GLU A 231 -28.21 28.90 36.06
CA GLU A 231 -27.84 29.68 37.24
C GLU A 231 -29.06 29.89 38.15
N GLN A 232 -28.83 30.08 39.45
CA GLN A 232 -29.89 30.36 40.42
C GLN A 232 -30.55 31.70 40.11
N GLU A 233 -31.88 31.74 40.17
CA GLU A 233 -32.65 32.96 39.97
C GLU A 233 -32.26 34.01 41.03
N GLY A 234 -32.01 35.26 40.60
CA GLY A 234 -31.61 36.36 41.47
C GLY A 234 -30.10 36.55 41.63
N LEU A 235 -29.26 35.67 41.08
CA LEU A 235 -27.81 35.93 40.99
C LEU A 235 -27.52 37.07 39.99
N PRO A 236 -26.54 37.96 40.28
CA PRO A 236 -26.11 38.98 39.33
C PRO A 236 -25.53 38.35 38.06
N ASP A 237 -25.87 38.94 36.92
CA ASP A 237 -25.26 38.61 35.63
C ASP A 237 -23.74 38.88 35.67
N ILE A 238 -22.99 37.95 35.09
CA ILE A 238 -21.54 38.08 34.95
C ILE A 238 -21.24 39.16 33.92
N SER A 239 -20.51 40.20 34.36
CA SER A 239 -20.03 41.27 33.48
C SER A 239 -18.65 41.78 33.89
N ASN A 240 -18.03 42.59 33.03
CA ASN A 240 -16.73 43.19 33.29
C ASN A 240 -16.77 44.46 34.17
N LYS A 241 -17.95 44.93 34.59
CA LYS A 241 -18.11 46.21 35.31
C LYS A 241 -17.32 46.31 36.61
N LYS A 242 -17.08 45.17 37.27
CA LYS A 242 -16.32 45.07 38.53
C LYS A 242 -14.88 44.54 38.33
N VAL A 243 -14.47 44.31 37.08
CA VAL A 243 -13.15 43.76 36.75
C VAL A 243 -12.15 44.91 36.59
N TYR A 244 -10.96 44.76 37.16
CA TYR A 244 -9.91 45.77 37.04
C TYR A 244 -8.51 45.15 36.92
N ALA A 245 -7.71 45.67 35.99
CA ALA A 245 -6.30 45.36 35.82
C ALA A 245 -5.45 46.16 36.81
N GLY A 246 -4.63 45.45 37.60
CA GLY A 246 -3.64 46.02 38.52
C GLY A 246 -2.22 45.51 38.25
N GLU A 247 -1.25 45.95 39.06
CA GLU A 247 0.18 45.62 38.85
C GLU A 247 0.49 44.11 38.91
N LYS A 248 -0.28 43.34 39.69
CA LYS A 248 -0.10 41.90 39.87
C LYS A 248 -0.95 41.05 38.91
N GLY A 249 -1.85 41.66 38.14
CA GLY A 249 -2.83 40.97 37.30
C GLY A 249 -4.20 41.61 37.35
N THR A 250 -5.14 41.03 36.62
CA THR A 250 -6.54 41.41 36.55
C THR A 250 -7.32 40.76 37.68
N THR A 251 -7.92 41.58 38.56
CA THR A 251 -8.80 41.10 39.62
C THR A 251 -10.20 40.90 39.04
N VAL A 252 -10.75 39.71 39.27
CA VAL A 252 -12.06 39.26 38.81
C VAL A 252 -12.89 38.88 40.05
N PRO A 253 -13.62 39.83 40.66
CA PRO A 253 -14.46 39.57 41.82
C PRO A 253 -15.52 38.48 41.58
N PRO A 254 -16.18 37.98 42.63
CA PRO A 254 -17.32 37.08 42.48
C PRO A 254 -18.36 37.62 41.50
N ARG A 255 -18.93 36.72 40.70
CA ARG A 255 -19.98 37.06 39.72
C ARG A 255 -19.55 38.13 38.71
N SER A 256 -18.29 38.09 38.29
CA SER A 256 -17.73 38.98 37.27
C SER A 256 -16.86 38.22 36.27
N GLY A 257 -16.56 38.83 35.14
CA GLY A 257 -15.79 38.18 34.09
C GLY A 257 -15.40 39.16 33.00
N PHE A 258 -14.46 38.76 32.16
CA PHE A 258 -14.01 39.58 31.04
C PHE A 258 -13.58 38.70 29.87
N SER A 259 -13.48 39.32 28.71
CA SER A 259 -12.84 38.73 27.53
C SER A 259 -11.66 39.60 27.09
N VAL A 260 -10.65 38.96 26.52
CA VAL A 260 -9.49 39.64 25.96
C VAL A 260 -9.21 39.09 24.55
N GLU A 261 -9.18 39.99 23.57
CA GLU A 261 -8.91 39.65 22.18
C GLU A 261 -7.46 39.21 21.98
N LEU A 262 -7.26 38.21 21.13
CA LEU A 262 -5.94 37.76 20.74
C LEU A 262 -5.26 38.82 19.85
N PRO A 263 -3.95 39.10 20.04
CA PRO A 263 -3.26 40.10 19.23
C PRO A 263 -3.24 39.72 17.75
N GLN A 264 -3.60 40.61 16.81
CA GLN A 264 -3.74 40.28 15.37
C GLN A 264 -2.51 39.66 14.67
N LYS A 265 -1.33 39.65 15.29
CA LYS A 265 -0.07 39.08 14.76
C LYS A 265 0.26 37.72 15.39
N PHE A 266 -0.70 36.83 15.60
CA PHE A 266 -0.46 35.48 16.11
C PHE A 266 -0.63 34.43 15.00
N LYS A 267 0.21 33.38 15.01
CA LYS A 267 0.07 32.25 14.08
C LYS A 267 -0.99 31.27 14.60
N ALA A 268 -1.63 30.52 13.71
CA ALA A 268 -2.68 29.54 14.05
C ALA A 268 -2.25 28.44 15.06
N ASP A 269 -0.95 28.33 15.33
CA ASP A 269 -0.31 27.31 16.17
C ASP A 269 0.39 27.90 17.40
N SER A 270 -0.14 28.98 17.96
CA SER A 270 0.45 29.69 19.09
C SER A 270 -0.07 29.15 20.42
N VAL A 271 0.78 29.22 21.45
CA VAL A 271 0.43 28.89 22.84
C VAL A 271 0.11 30.19 23.57
N ILE A 272 -1.00 30.18 24.30
CA ILE A 272 -1.44 31.27 25.16
C ILE A 272 -1.32 30.80 26.61
N ALA A 273 -0.57 31.53 27.42
CA ALA A 273 -0.28 31.16 28.81
C ALA A 273 -0.49 32.32 29.79
N PHE A 274 -1.00 31.99 30.97
CA PHE A 274 -1.25 32.91 32.09
C PHE A 274 -1.33 32.12 33.40
N THR A 275 -1.30 32.80 34.54
CA THR A 275 -1.51 32.20 35.86
C THR A 275 -2.77 32.74 36.51
N VAL A 276 -3.40 31.92 37.36
CA VAL A 276 -4.57 32.29 38.15
C VAL A 276 -4.29 31.99 39.62
N GLU A 277 -4.57 32.98 40.46
CA GLU A 277 -4.61 32.87 41.91
C GLU A 277 -6.06 33.01 42.38
N THR A 278 -6.48 32.19 43.34
CA THR A 278 -7.83 32.25 43.91
C THR A 278 -7.74 32.73 45.36
N ALA A 279 -8.51 33.74 45.73
CA ALA A 279 -8.57 34.26 47.10
C ALA A 279 -10.02 34.25 47.64
N PRO A 280 -10.23 33.84 48.91
CA PRO A 280 -11.56 33.86 49.51
C PRO A 280 -11.99 35.30 49.84
N VAL A 281 -13.25 35.63 49.56
CA VAL A 281 -13.88 36.91 49.87
C VAL A 281 -15.24 36.68 50.53
N VAL A 282 -15.85 37.74 51.07
CA VAL A 282 -17.21 37.65 51.64
C VAL A 282 -18.18 37.22 50.55
N ASP A 283 -18.99 36.21 50.85
CA ASP A 283 -19.92 35.64 49.89
C ASP A 283 -21.05 36.62 49.56
N VAL A 284 -21.21 36.96 48.28
CA VAL A 284 -22.22 37.92 47.81
C VAL A 284 -23.66 37.45 48.03
N THR A 285 -23.89 36.14 48.18
CA THR A 285 -25.23 35.59 48.45
C THR A 285 -25.77 36.04 49.81
N ILE A 286 -24.90 36.37 50.78
CA ILE A 286 -25.32 36.86 52.10
C ILE A 286 -26.10 38.17 51.94
N GLU A 287 -25.51 39.15 51.26
CA GLU A 287 -26.14 40.47 51.03
C GLU A 287 -27.38 40.35 50.12
N ILE A 288 -27.35 39.47 49.12
CA ILE A 288 -28.50 39.26 48.23
C ILE A 288 -29.69 38.68 48.99
N ASN A 289 -29.46 37.67 49.84
CA ASN A 289 -30.50 37.03 50.65
C ASN A 289 -31.10 37.96 51.70
N GLU A 290 -30.29 38.86 52.28
CA GLU A 290 -30.78 39.90 53.21
C GLU A 290 -31.76 40.86 52.50
N ASN A 291 -31.47 41.23 51.26
CA ASN A 291 -32.29 42.15 50.47
C ASN A 291 -33.58 41.52 49.90
N LEU A 292 -33.64 40.19 49.75
CA LEU A 292 -34.86 39.48 49.30
C LEU A 292 -36.00 39.49 50.35
N SER A 293 -35.72 39.80 51.62
CA SER A 293 -36.61 39.48 52.74
C SER A 293 -37.53 40.61 53.25
N ARG A 294 -37.77 41.74 52.54
CA ARG A 294 -38.69 42.79 53.04
C ARG A 294 -39.49 43.54 51.96
N PRO A 295 -40.85 43.50 51.96
CA PRO A 295 -41.62 44.55 51.32
C PRO A 295 -41.54 45.84 52.15
N SER A 296 -41.22 46.96 51.51
CA SER A 296 -41.32 48.30 52.10
C SER A 296 -42.73 48.85 51.88
N LEU A 297 -43.51 49.03 52.95
CA LEU A 297 -44.79 49.74 52.90
C LEU A 297 -44.57 51.22 53.25
N PRO A 298 -45.18 52.17 52.51
CA PRO A 298 -45.09 53.59 52.84
C PRO A 298 -45.84 53.90 54.15
N ASP A 299 -45.34 54.89 54.89
CA ASP A 299 -45.87 55.32 56.18
C ASP A 299 -47.29 55.89 56.04
N ALA A 300 -48.17 55.67 57.02
CA ALA A 300 -49.61 55.98 56.91
C ALA A 300 -49.92 57.50 56.86
N GLY A 301 -48.89 58.32 57.12
CA GLY A 301 -48.96 59.77 57.13
C GLY A 301 -49.66 60.33 58.37
N GLU A 302 -49.39 61.60 58.66
CA GLU A 302 -50.03 62.36 59.74
C GLU A 302 -50.47 63.74 59.23
N ALA A 303 -51.45 64.33 59.89
CA ALA A 303 -51.91 65.69 59.63
C ALA A 303 -51.93 66.49 60.93
N GLU A 304 -51.40 67.73 60.89
CA GLU A 304 -51.34 68.62 62.04
C GLU A 304 -52.14 69.90 61.76
N PHE A 305 -53.02 70.29 62.69
CA PHE A 305 -53.74 71.57 62.62
C PHE A 305 -53.90 72.18 64.01
N GLN A 306 -53.46 73.44 64.15
CA GLN A 306 -53.50 74.22 65.40
C GLN A 306 -52.90 73.50 66.63
N GLY A 307 -51.84 72.73 66.43
CA GLY A 307 -51.09 72.05 67.50
C GLY A 307 -51.67 70.71 67.96
N ILE A 308 -52.60 70.13 67.19
CA ILE A 308 -53.06 68.75 67.38
C ILE A 308 -52.66 67.92 66.16
N THR A 309 -51.93 66.83 66.39
CA THR A 309 -51.51 65.87 65.36
C THR A 309 -52.44 64.66 65.37
N VAL A 310 -53.03 64.35 64.22
CA VAL A 310 -53.82 63.13 64.00
C VAL A 310 -53.01 62.21 63.10
N GLN A 311 -52.66 61.03 63.61
CA GLN A 311 -51.98 59.98 62.84
C GLN A 311 -53.02 59.03 62.23
N ASN A 312 -52.82 58.67 60.97
CA ASN A 312 -53.69 57.73 60.27
C ASN A 312 -53.36 56.29 60.71
N GLU A 313 -54.34 55.38 60.75
CA GLU A 313 -54.02 53.97 61.01
C GLU A 313 -53.30 53.35 59.80
N PRO A 314 -52.30 52.47 60.04
CA PRO A 314 -51.61 51.78 58.96
C PRO A 314 -52.57 50.90 58.16
N SER A 315 -52.45 50.96 56.83
CA SER A 315 -53.26 50.18 55.90
C SER A 315 -52.98 48.68 56.07
N GLU A 316 -53.95 47.91 56.57
CA GLU A 316 -53.92 46.45 56.50
C GLU A 316 -54.30 45.97 55.10
N THR A 317 -53.30 45.75 54.24
CA THR A 317 -53.48 44.96 53.02
C THR A 317 -52.60 43.72 53.09
N ALA A 318 -53.24 42.56 53.16
CA ALA A 318 -52.58 41.27 52.93
C ALA A 318 -52.23 41.18 51.43
N LEU A 319 -51.07 41.70 51.05
CA LEU A 319 -50.47 41.35 49.77
C LEU A 319 -50.09 39.86 49.81
N PRO A 320 -50.35 39.08 48.75
CA PRO A 320 -49.89 37.71 48.69
C PRO A 320 -48.37 37.67 48.85
N SER A 321 -47.87 36.76 49.68
CA SER A 321 -46.43 36.57 49.88
C SER A 321 -45.78 36.29 48.51
N PRO A 322 -44.65 36.95 48.17
CA PRO A 322 -43.91 36.60 46.98
C PRO A 322 -43.59 35.10 47.01
N GLU A 323 -43.67 34.43 45.87
CA GLU A 323 -43.21 33.05 45.73
C GLU A 323 -41.72 33.00 46.08
N PHE A 324 -41.41 32.59 47.31
CA PHE A 324 -40.04 32.50 47.80
C PHE A 324 -39.42 31.24 47.22
N THR A 325 -38.50 31.41 46.26
CA THR A 325 -37.77 30.30 45.61
C THR A 325 -36.69 29.67 46.50
N GLY A 326 -36.57 30.11 47.76
CA GLY A 326 -35.52 29.68 48.70
C GLY A 326 -34.38 30.71 48.78
N PRO A 327 -33.50 30.63 49.79
CA PRO A 327 -32.29 31.46 49.81
C PRO A 327 -31.35 31.02 48.68
N ILE A 328 -30.70 31.98 48.03
CA ILE A 328 -29.65 31.73 47.05
C ILE A 328 -28.45 31.11 47.77
N GLU A 329 -28.02 29.92 47.32
CA GLU A 329 -26.89 29.20 47.91
C GLU A 329 -25.55 29.65 47.29
N PRO A 330 -24.45 29.66 48.08
CA PRO A 330 -23.10 29.86 47.57
C PRO A 330 -22.74 28.95 46.39
N VAL A 331 -22.03 29.48 45.40
CA VAL A 331 -21.55 28.76 44.22
C VAL A 331 -20.03 28.67 44.25
N GLU A 332 -19.48 27.45 44.11
CA GLU A 332 -18.07 27.17 43.84
C GLU A 332 -17.93 26.61 42.42
N ASP A 333 -17.11 27.24 41.58
CA ASP A 333 -16.83 26.82 40.20
C ASP A 333 -15.33 26.89 39.89
N ARG A 334 -14.81 25.76 39.40
CA ARG A 334 -13.42 25.59 38.99
C ARG A 334 -13.21 25.80 37.49
N ASN A 335 -14.28 25.93 36.73
CA ASN A 335 -14.27 26.12 35.28
C ASN A 335 -14.44 27.60 34.93
N PHE A 336 -13.35 28.35 35.03
CA PHE A 336 -13.35 29.80 34.79
C PHE A 336 -12.74 30.22 33.44
N VAL A 337 -12.20 29.29 32.63
CA VAL A 337 -11.55 29.59 31.34
C VAL A 337 -12.40 29.14 30.17
N TYR A 338 -12.73 30.09 29.29
CA TYR A 338 -13.55 29.92 28.11
C TYR A 338 -12.83 30.53 26.90
N VAL A 339 -13.25 30.15 25.70
CA VAL A 339 -12.76 30.72 24.44
C VAL A 339 -13.93 31.28 23.62
N ARG A 340 -13.69 32.40 22.93
CA ARG A 340 -14.63 32.95 21.94
C ARG A 340 -14.13 32.63 20.55
N LEU A 341 -15.00 32.07 19.71
CA LEU A 341 -14.72 31.74 18.32
C LEU A 341 -15.15 32.87 17.38
N ALA A 342 -14.71 32.80 16.12
CA ALA A 342 -15.03 33.78 15.07
C ALA A 342 -16.52 33.92 14.73
N ASP A 343 -17.34 32.93 15.11
CA ASP A 343 -18.80 33.01 15.02
C ASP A 343 -19.43 33.79 16.19
N GLY A 344 -18.61 34.30 17.12
CA GLY A 344 -19.01 35.05 18.30
C GLY A 344 -19.47 34.19 19.48
N THR A 345 -19.51 32.85 19.33
CA THR A 345 -19.93 31.94 20.40
C THR A 345 -18.81 31.73 21.42
N GLU A 346 -19.18 31.67 22.70
CA GLU A 346 -18.27 31.29 23.77
C GLU A 346 -18.53 29.86 24.23
N ARG A 347 -17.44 29.12 24.47
CA ARG A 347 -17.48 27.75 25.00
C ARG A 347 -16.37 27.51 26.01
N LEU A 348 -16.54 26.50 26.87
CA LEU A 348 -15.54 26.09 27.84
C LEU A 348 -14.24 25.68 27.13
N ALA A 349 -13.09 26.10 27.67
CA ALA A 349 -11.79 25.66 27.19
C ALA A 349 -11.45 24.30 27.83
N ASP A 350 -11.95 23.22 27.23
CA ASP A 350 -11.85 21.84 27.73
C ASP A 350 -10.47 21.18 27.49
N LYS A 351 -9.71 21.71 26.54
CA LYS A 351 -8.34 21.27 26.19
C LYS A 351 -7.32 22.29 26.68
N ILE A 352 -7.22 22.46 27.99
CA ILE A 352 -6.20 23.30 28.64
C ILE A 352 -5.23 22.45 29.45
N SER A 353 -3.96 22.86 29.46
CA SER A 353 -2.95 22.29 30.36
C SER A 353 -2.93 23.09 31.66
N LEU A 354 -3.11 22.39 32.78
CA LEU A 354 -3.10 22.96 34.12
C LEU A 354 -1.90 22.41 34.90
N SER A 355 -1.15 23.28 35.56
CA SER A 355 -0.11 22.89 36.50
C SER A 355 -0.07 23.84 37.69
N THR A 356 0.12 23.31 38.89
CA THR A 356 0.18 24.10 40.12
C THR A 356 1.63 24.19 40.60
N ASP A 357 2.09 25.39 40.91
CA ASP A 357 3.39 25.58 41.56
C ASP A 357 3.28 25.20 43.04
N GLU A 358 4.00 24.16 43.46
CA GLU A 358 3.99 23.63 44.83
C GLU A 358 4.48 24.64 45.89
N ASN A 359 5.25 25.68 45.49
CA ASN A 359 5.78 26.68 46.41
C ASN A 359 4.87 27.92 46.55
N THR A 360 4.15 28.28 45.48
CA THR A 360 3.36 29.53 45.42
C THR A 360 1.85 29.31 45.39
N GLY A 361 1.39 28.08 45.11
CA GLY A 361 -0.04 27.76 44.97
C GLY A 361 -0.68 28.33 43.70
N LEU A 362 0.09 28.97 42.81
CA LEU A 362 -0.41 29.55 41.56
C LEU A 362 -0.76 28.47 40.55
N LEU A 363 -1.94 28.60 39.94
CA LEU A 363 -2.38 27.73 38.87
C LEU A 363 -1.91 28.29 37.52
N SER A 364 -0.93 27.65 36.90
CA SER A 364 -0.50 27.95 35.54
C SER A 364 -1.44 27.31 34.53
N VAL A 365 -1.98 28.13 33.64
CA VAL A 365 -2.90 27.74 32.57
C VAL A 365 -2.22 27.96 31.23
N SER A 366 -2.26 26.93 30.38
CA SER A 366 -1.80 27.01 29.00
C SER A 366 -2.84 26.44 28.05
N LEU A 367 -3.12 27.17 26.98
CA LEU A 367 -4.04 26.77 25.92
C LEU A 367 -3.39 26.96 24.56
N ASN A 368 -3.78 26.12 23.61
CA ASN A 368 -3.19 26.08 22.30
C ASN A 368 -4.22 26.52 21.26
N SER A 369 -3.90 27.53 20.45
CA SER A 369 -4.85 28.07 19.47
C SER A 369 -5.28 27.05 18.42
N ALA A 370 -4.43 26.06 18.10
CA ALA A 370 -4.76 25.03 17.11
C ALA A 370 -5.87 24.07 17.58
N ASP A 371 -6.04 23.92 18.90
CA ASP A 371 -7.10 23.07 19.47
C ASP A 371 -8.49 23.71 19.34
N TYR A 372 -8.55 25.02 19.07
CA TYR A 372 -9.77 25.81 18.96
C TYR A 372 -9.79 26.58 17.63
N GLN A 373 -10.26 25.92 16.56
CA GLN A 373 -10.38 26.53 15.24
C GLN A 373 -11.15 27.86 15.30
N GLY A 374 -10.53 28.92 14.78
CA GLY A 374 -11.13 30.25 14.74
C GLY A 374 -11.23 30.96 16.10
N VAL A 375 -10.43 30.60 17.09
CA VAL A 375 -10.38 31.34 18.36
C VAL A 375 -9.93 32.79 18.17
N GLU A 376 -10.68 33.73 18.74
CA GLU A 376 -10.42 35.16 18.65
C GLU A 376 -10.17 35.82 20.01
N ALA A 377 -10.70 35.25 21.09
CA ALA A 377 -10.51 35.77 22.44
C ALA A 377 -10.44 34.67 23.51
N VAL A 378 -9.73 34.97 24.59
CA VAL A 378 -9.80 34.20 25.85
C VAL A 378 -10.78 34.89 26.77
N VAL A 379 -11.65 34.11 27.41
CA VAL A 379 -12.73 34.62 28.26
C VAL A 379 -12.57 34.02 29.65
N ILE A 380 -12.57 34.89 30.66
CA ILE A 380 -12.54 34.49 32.07
C ILE A 380 -13.91 34.76 32.69
N ARG A 381 -14.53 33.74 33.27
CA ARG A 381 -15.82 33.85 33.97
C ARG A 381 -15.68 33.37 35.40
N ASN A 382 -15.80 34.27 36.36
CA ASN A 382 -15.84 33.91 37.76
C ASN A 382 -17.29 33.70 38.21
N ARG A 383 -17.75 32.44 38.18
CA ARG A 383 -19.08 32.03 38.65
C ARG A 383 -19.16 31.89 40.16
N ASN A 384 -18.02 31.93 40.86
CA ASN A 384 -17.98 31.83 42.31
C ASN A 384 -18.70 33.01 42.97
N THR A 385 -19.26 32.78 44.16
CA THR A 385 -19.92 33.82 44.99
C THR A 385 -19.05 34.29 46.16
N GLY A 386 -18.12 33.45 46.64
CA GLY A 386 -17.22 33.75 47.77
C GLY A 386 -15.73 33.68 47.43
N GLN A 387 -15.36 33.70 46.14
CA GLN A 387 -13.96 33.69 45.71
C GLN A 387 -13.72 34.73 44.61
N GLU A 388 -12.60 35.44 44.70
CA GLU A 388 -12.08 36.28 43.62
C GLU A 388 -10.93 35.57 42.89
N LEU A 389 -10.74 35.89 41.61
CA LEU A 389 -9.62 35.41 40.80
C LEU A 389 -8.66 36.56 40.53
N ILE A 390 -7.36 36.32 40.63
CA ILE A 390 -6.32 37.22 40.16
C ILE A 390 -5.64 36.54 38.97
N VAL A 391 -5.83 37.10 37.78
CA VAL A 391 -5.35 36.55 36.51
C VAL A 391 -4.15 37.35 36.04
N SER A 392 -3.00 36.73 35.82
CA SER A 392 -1.83 37.43 35.28
C SER A 392 -2.12 37.97 33.87
N PRO A 393 -1.33 38.94 33.36
CA PRO A 393 -1.33 39.24 31.94
C PRO A 393 -1.15 37.97 31.11
N PHE A 394 -1.82 37.92 29.97
CA PHE A 394 -1.71 36.81 29.04
C PHE A 394 -0.45 36.95 28.21
N SER A 395 0.18 35.83 27.91
CA SER A 395 1.32 35.74 26.99
C SER A 395 0.96 34.88 25.80
N VAL A 396 1.30 35.31 24.59
CA VAL A 396 1.18 34.51 23.37
C VAL A 396 2.54 34.34 22.71
N TYR A 397 2.90 33.11 22.40
CA TYR A 397 4.16 32.75 21.74
C TYR A 397 3.96 31.54 20.80
N GLU A 398 4.79 31.42 19.76
CA GLU A 398 4.69 30.31 18.80
C GLU A 398 5.02 28.97 19.45
N ARG A 399 4.36 27.86 19.07
CA ARG A 399 4.70 26.53 19.60
C ARG A 399 6.18 26.17 19.38
N LYS A 400 6.79 26.62 18.27
CA LYS A 400 8.23 26.44 18.01
C LYS A 400 9.14 27.02 19.10
N THR A 401 8.66 28.00 19.88
CA THR A 401 9.38 28.57 21.02
C THR A 401 8.84 28.08 22.37
N ALA A 402 7.74 27.32 22.38
CA ALA A 402 7.08 26.80 23.59
C ALA A 402 7.94 25.80 24.37
N SER A 403 8.76 25.03 23.68
CA SER A 403 9.72 24.12 24.31
C SER A 403 10.87 24.88 24.98
N GLY A 404 10.97 26.21 24.80
CA GLY A 404 12.07 27.05 25.29
C GLY A 404 13.38 26.84 24.53
N PHE A 405 13.39 26.00 23.49
CA PHE A 405 14.56 25.67 22.67
C PHE A 405 14.22 25.73 21.18
N ALA A 406 15.14 26.24 20.37
CA ALA A 406 15.07 26.21 18.91
C ALA A 406 16.34 25.56 18.33
N PRO A 407 16.28 25.02 17.09
CA PRO A 407 17.46 24.48 16.44
C PRO A 407 18.51 25.57 16.21
N LEU A 408 19.76 25.28 16.57
CA LEU A 408 20.89 26.20 16.36
C LEU A 408 21.45 26.09 14.95
N ASN A 409 21.46 24.88 14.37
CA ASN A 409 21.91 24.62 13.01
C ASN A 409 20.85 23.79 12.26
N ALA A 410 19.73 24.44 11.89
CA ALA A 410 18.69 23.79 11.09
C ALA A 410 19.10 23.71 9.61
N VAL A 411 19.10 22.51 9.05
CA VAL A 411 19.24 22.28 7.59
C VAL A 411 17.91 22.55 6.90
N SER A 412 16.81 22.13 7.53
CA SER A 412 15.45 22.49 7.14
C SER A 412 14.55 22.50 8.38
N THR A 413 13.43 23.21 8.27
CA THR A 413 12.40 23.20 9.31
C THR A 413 11.10 22.63 8.76
N ALA A 414 10.29 22.02 9.62
CA ALA A 414 9.03 21.43 9.23
C ALA A 414 8.05 22.52 8.76
N GLY A 415 7.43 22.27 7.61
CA GLY A 415 6.55 23.19 6.91
C GLY A 415 5.64 22.43 5.94
N ASP A 416 4.43 22.95 5.73
CA ASP A 416 3.46 22.36 4.80
C ASP A 416 3.83 22.68 3.35
N ALA A 417 3.43 21.79 2.44
CA ALA A 417 3.37 22.08 1.03
C ALA A 417 2.31 23.17 0.80
N GLU A 418 2.64 24.17 -0.01
CA GLU A 418 1.72 25.20 -0.46
C GLU A 418 1.66 25.16 -1.99
N ILE A 419 0.47 24.89 -2.51
CA ILE A 419 0.20 24.77 -3.95
C ILE A 419 -0.98 25.67 -4.34
N LYS A 420 -1.08 26.02 -5.62
CA LYS A 420 -2.29 26.57 -6.22
C LYS A 420 -2.88 25.59 -7.21
N TYR A 421 -4.11 25.16 -6.97
CA TYR A 421 -4.90 24.37 -7.91
C TYR A 421 -5.97 25.27 -8.54
N GLU A 422 -5.94 25.44 -9.86
CA GLU A 422 -6.82 26.37 -10.59
C GLU A 422 -6.85 27.80 -9.99
N GLY A 423 -5.71 28.23 -9.42
CA GLY A 423 -5.53 29.53 -8.78
C GLY A 423 -5.89 29.60 -7.29
N ILE A 424 -6.46 28.54 -6.71
CA ILE A 424 -6.83 28.45 -5.29
C ILE A 424 -5.65 27.90 -4.49
N THR A 425 -5.18 28.67 -3.50
CA THR A 425 -4.09 28.23 -2.61
C THR A 425 -4.57 27.18 -1.61
N ILE A 426 -3.85 26.05 -1.55
CA ILE A 426 -4.13 24.92 -0.67
C ILE A 426 -2.85 24.52 0.06
N ARG A 427 -2.97 24.05 1.30
CA ARG A 427 -1.86 23.55 2.12
C ARG A 427 -2.04 22.09 2.51
N ARG A 428 -0.94 21.33 2.48
CA ARG A 428 -0.91 19.91 2.88
C ARG A 428 0.38 19.58 3.62
N ALA A 429 0.30 18.69 4.59
CA ALA A 429 1.46 18.27 5.38
C ALA A 429 2.42 17.36 4.58
N GLU A 430 1.93 16.69 3.53
CA GLU A 430 2.71 15.75 2.74
C GLU A 430 2.89 16.22 1.29
N ASN A 431 3.92 15.69 0.63
CA ASN A 431 4.21 15.95 -0.78
C ASN A 431 3.48 14.98 -1.73
N SER A 432 2.78 13.98 -1.20
CA SER A 432 1.85 13.15 -1.95
C SER A 432 0.43 13.59 -1.56
N ILE A 433 -0.33 14.11 -2.52
CA ILE A 433 -1.61 14.78 -2.28
C ILE A 433 -2.67 14.12 -3.15
N ASP A 434 -3.61 13.39 -2.55
CA ASP A 434 -4.64 12.59 -3.22
C ASP A 434 -6.07 13.13 -3.05
N ASP A 435 -6.23 14.27 -2.36
CA ASP A 435 -7.52 14.83 -1.98
C ASP A 435 -7.87 16.16 -2.68
N VAL A 436 -7.03 16.61 -3.62
CA VAL A 436 -7.22 17.86 -4.37
C VAL A 436 -7.93 17.62 -5.70
N VAL A 437 -7.48 16.63 -6.46
CA VAL A 437 -8.08 16.25 -7.74
C VAL A 437 -8.67 14.86 -7.57
N PRO A 438 -9.98 14.66 -7.80
CA PRO A 438 -10.59 13.35 -7.69
C PRO A 438 -9.80 12.32 -8.48
N ASN A 439 -9.53 11.17 -7.85
CA ASN A 439 -8.90 10.03 -8.53
C ASN A 439 -7.47 10.27 -9.05
N VAL A 440 -6.83 11.38 -8.68
CA VAL A 440 -5.46 11.73 -9.08
C VAL A 440 -4.63 12.08 -7.85
N THR A 441 -3.47 11.44 -7.72
CA THR A 441 -2.49 11.77 -6.69
C THR A 441 -1.40 12.65 -7.28
N LEU A 442 -1.24 13.85 -6.74
CA LEU A 442 -0.16 14.77 -7.05
C LEU A 442 1.09 14.43 -6.24
N ASN A 443 2.24 14.49 -6.87
CA ASN A 443 3.54 14.21 -6.27
C ASN A 443 4.42 15.45 -6.42
N ILE A 444 4.51 16.22 -5.34
CA ILE A 444 5.22 17.48 -5.24
C ILE A 444 6.70 17.22 -4.98
N LYS A 445 7.58 17.88 -5.72
CA LYS A 445 9.04 17.70 -5.62
C LYS A 445 9.74 19.03 -5.35
N ASN A 446 9.47 20.03 -6.19
CA ASN A 446 10.12 21.34 -6.13
C ASN A 446 9.13 22.46 -6.46
N PRO A 447 9.45 23.72 -6.11
CA PRO A 447 8.68 24.87 -6.60
C PRO A 447 8.66 24.94 -8.12
N THR A 448 7.51 25.29 -8.69
CA THR A 448 7.34 25.51 -10.13
C THR A 448 7.97 26.84 -10.54
N LYS A 449 8.61 26.89 -11.72
CA LYS A 449 9.10 28.15 -12.30
C LYS A 449 8.01 28.90 -13.07
N GLU A 450 7.17 28.13 -13.76
CA GLU A 450 5.99 28.57 -14.51
C GLU A 450 4.85 27.62 -14.15
N THR A 451 3.60 28.03 -14.38
CA THR A 451 2.43 27.20 -14.08
C THR A 451 2.51 25.86 -14.80
N ALA A 452 2.51 24.77 -14.03
CA ALA A 452 2.53 23.42 -14.56
C ALA A 452 1.11 23.03 -15.03
N ILE A 453 1.01 22.43 -16.20
CA ILE A 453 -0.22 21.83 -16.71
C ILE A 453 -0.07 20.32 -16.61
N ILE A 454 -0.94 19.70 -15.80
CA ILE A 454 -1.03 18.26 -15.68
C ILE A 454 -2.17 17.79 -16.58
N THR A 455 -1.92 16.77 -17.39
CA THR A 455 -2.91 16.21 -18.33
C THR A 455 -3.08 14.72 -18.07
N VAL A 456 -4.32 14.28 -17.86
CA VAL A 456 -4.72 12.87 -17.75
C VAL A 456 -5.14 12.38 -19.13
N LYS A 457 -4.53 11.30 -19.61
CA LYS A 457 -4.79 10.72 -20.92
C LYS A 457 -4.86 9.18 -20.86
N PRO A 458 -5.51 8.51 -21.83
CA PRO A 458 -5.48 7.05 -21.90
C PRO A 458 -4.06 6.50 -22.07
N ASP A 459 -3.77 5.36 -21.44
CA ASP A 459 -2.53 4.60 -21.65
C ASP A 459 -2.63 3.72 -22.91
N LYS A 460 -2.44 4.36 -24.07
CA LYS A 460 -2.55 3.71 -25.38
C LYS A 460 -1.48 2.64 -25.61
N ASP A 461 -0.29 2.83 -25.05
CA ASP A 461 0.81 1.89 -25.19
C ASP A 461 0.53 0.60 -24.42
N ALA A 462 -0.02 0.68 -23.21
CA ALA A 462 -0.45 -0.50 -22.47
C ALA A 462 -1.53 -1.28 -23.22
N ALA A 463 -2.52 -0.60 -23.80
CA ALA A 463 -3.55 -1.23 -24.62
C ALA A 463 -2.97 -1.92 -25.87
N LYS A 464 -2.10 -1.23 -26.62
CA LYS A 464 -1.44 -1.79 -27.81
C LYS A 464 -0.63 -3.03 -27.48
N ASN A 465 0.21 -2.95 -26.45
CA ASN A 465 1.08 -4.05 -26.05
C ASN A 465 0.28 -5.29 -25.63
N ALA A 466 -0.83 -5.11 -24.91
CA ALA A 466 -1.68 -6.23 -24.51
C ALA A 466 -2.37 -6.91 -25.72
N LEU A 467 -2.79 -6.15 -26.72
CA LEU A 467 -3.34 -6.70 -27.97
C LEU A 467 -2.28 -7.48 -28.77
N ILE A 468 -1.06 -6.94 -28.87
CA ILE A 468 0.07 -7.63 -29.51
C ILE A 468 0.40 -8.93 -28.77
N GLU A 469 0.47 -8.89 -27.43
CA GLU A 469 0.72 -10.09 -26.62
C GLU A 469 -0.37 -11.14 -26.86
N PHE A 470 -1.64 -10.74 -26.83
CA PHE A 470 -2.76 -11.63 -27.13
C PHE A 470 -2.61 -12.31 -28.50
N VAL A 471 -2.32 -11.53 -29.56
CA VAL A 471 -2.08 -12.06 -30.91
C VAL A 471 -0.91 -13.04 -30.91
N GLY A 472 0.19 -12.71 -30.23
CA GLY A 472 1.35 -13.59 -30.10
C GLY A 472 1.04 -14.91 -29.41
N LYS A 473 0.34 -14.89 -28.27
CA LYS A 473 -0.07 -16.10 -27.54
C LYS A 473 -1.09 -16.92 -28.33
N TYR A 474 -1.99 -16.26 -29.06
CA TYR A 474 -2.97 -16.92 -29.92
C TYR A 474 -2.24 -17.66 -31.04
N ASN A 475 -1.37 -16.96 -31.78
CA ASN A 475 -0.61 -17.53 -32.89
C ASN A 475 0.27 -18.70 -32.45
N LYS A 476 0.95 -18.58 -31.31
CA LYS A 476 1.74 -19.68 -30.74
C LYS A 476 0.87 -20.91 -30.48
N THR A 477 -0.29 -20.73 -29.83
CA THR A 477 -1.22 -21.82 -29.54
C THR A 477 -1.73 -22.49 -30.82
N ILE A 478 -2.12 -21.71 -31.84
CA ILE A 478 -2.57 -22.25 -33.13
C ILE A 478 -1.42 -22.96 -33.85
N ALA A 479 -0.19 -22.46 -33.76
CA ALA A 479 0.98 -23.06 -34.37
C ALA A 479 1.29 -24.44 -33.75
N ASP A 480 1.31 -24.53 -32.43
CA ASP A 480 1.50 -25.80 -31.73
C ASP A 480 0.41 -26.82 -32.06
N ILE A 481 -0.86 -26.38 -32.10
CA ILE A 481 -1.97 -27.24 -32.56
C ILE A 481 -1.72 -27.72 -33.99
N ASN A 482 -1.31 -26.83 -34.90
CA ASN A 482 -1.07 -27.18 -36.29
C ASN A 482 0.09 -28.18 -36.44
N ILE A 483 1.20 -27.99 -35.74
CA ILE A 483 2.35 -28.90 -35.74
C ILE A 483 1.92 -30.29 -35.26
N LEU A 484 1.16 -30.36 -34.17
CA LEU A 484 0.78 -31.64 -33.58
C LEU A 484 -0.31 -32.37 -34.38
N SER A 485 -1.22 -31.63 -35.02
CA SER A 485 -2.39 -32.22 -35.72
C SER A 485 -2.21 -32.40 -37.23
N GLN A 486 -1.16 -31.85 -37.83
CA GLN A 486 -0.92 -31.92 -39.28
C GLN A 486 0.47 -32.49 -39.59
N ASN A 487 0.55 -33.30 -40.65
CA ASN A 487 1.82 -33.84 -41.13
C ASN A 487 2.38 -32.96 -42.28
N LYS A 488 2.73 -31.71 -41.96
CA LYS A 488 3.21 -30.69 -42.91
C LYS A 488 4.42 -29.92 -42.35
N PRO A 489 5.66 -30.22 -42.80
CA PRO A 489 6.87 -29.56 -42.30
C PRO A 489 6.90 -28.04 -42.49
N GLU A 490 6.21 -27.54 -43.52
CA GLU A 490 6.15 -26.11 -43.85
C GLU A 490 5.50 -25.27 -42.73
N ILE A 491 4.82 -25.91 -41.78
CA ILE A 491 4.31 -25.26 -40.56
C ILE A 491 5.44 -24.73 -39.70
N ILE A 492 6.54 -25.48 -39.57
CA ILE A 492 7.66 -25.15 -38.70
C ILE A 492 8.58 -24.14 -39.39
N ASP A 493 8.78 -24.28 -40.70
CA ASP A 493 9.66 -23.40 -41.48
C ASP A 493 9.18 -21.94 -41.46
N GLU A 494 7.87 -21.70 -41.42
CA GLU A 494 7.26 -20.37 -41.37
C GLU A 494 7.35 -19.69 -39.99
N LEU A 495 7.73 -20.41 -38.93
CA LEU A 495 7.86 -19.85 -37.59
C LEU A 495 9.25 -19.24 -37.41
N GLU A 496 9.42 -18.00 -37.86
CA GLU A 496 10.70 -17.27 -37.80
C GLU A 496 11.20 -17.00 -36.37
N TYR A 497 10.32 -17.03 -35.37
CA TYR A 497 10.67 -16.81 -33.97
C TYR A 497 11.33 -18.04 -33.30
N LEU A 498 11.32 -19.21 -33.94
CA LEU A 498 11.96 -20.42 -33.42
C LEU A 498 13.43 -20.48 -33.83
N THR A 499 14.28 -20.81 -32.88
CA THR A 499 15.69 -21.19 -33.13
C THR A 499 15.78 -22.51 -33.88
N ASP A 500 16.91 -22.78 -34.55
CA ASP A 500 17.11 -24.05 -35.28
C ASP A 500 16.93 -25.27 -34.37
N SER A 501 17.41 -25.19 -33.11
CA SER A 501 17.22 -26.26 -32.12
C SER A 501 15.75 -26.47 -31.74
N GLU A 502 14.96 -25.41 -31.64
CA GLU A 502 13.52 -25.52 -31.35
C GLU A 502 12.76 -26.08 -32.55
N LYS A 503 13.16 -25.73 -33.78
CA LYS A 503 12.60 -26.31 -35.00
C LYS A 503 12.86 -27.81 -35.06
N GLU A 504 14.07 -28.27 -34.72
CA GLU A 504 14.38 -29.70 -34.64
C GLU A 504 13.52 -30.43 -33.60
N GLU A 505 13.25 -29.82 -32.45
CA GLU A 505 12.37 -30.39 -31.43
C GLU A 505 10.92 -30.47 -31.92
N LYS A 506 10.41 -29.39 -32.54
CA LYS A 506 9.06 -29.37 -33.11
C LYS A 506 8.89 -30.34 -34.27
N GLN A 507 9.96 -30.61 -35.03
CA GLN A 507 9.94 -31.60 -36.11
C GLN A 507 9.67 -33.02 -35.59
N LYS A 508 10.14 -33.37 -34.40
CA LYS A 508 9.85 -34.67 -33.76
C LYS A 508 8.37 -34.80 -33.38
N GLN A 509 7.75 -33.68 -33.03
CA GLN A 509 6.34 -33.60 -32.64
C GLN A 509 5.37 -33.50 -33.84
N LEU A 510 5.89 -33.38 -35.07
CA LEU A 510 5.08 -33.15 -36.26
C LEU A 510 4.09 -34.30 -36.50
N GLY A 511 2.81 -33.98 -36.55
CA GLY A 511 1.73 -34.95 -36.78
C GLY A 511 1.53 -35.97 -35.66
N LEU A 512 2.14 -35.78 -34.48
CA LEU A 512 2.07 -36.69 -33.34
C LEU A 512 0.62 -37.02 -32.92
N PHE A 513 -0.30 -36.08 -33.13
CA PHE A 513 -1.72 -36.17 -32.81
C PHE A 513 -2.62 -36.02 -34.05
N PHE A 514 -2.17 -36.45 -35.23
CA PHE A 514 -2.94 -36.36 -36.48
C PHE A 514 -4.34 -37.02 -36.40
N SER A 515 -4.51 -38.04 -35.56
CA SER A 515 -5.81 -38.70 -35.34
C SER A 515 -6.62 -38.13 -34.16
N ASP A 516 -6.13 -37.13 -33.45
CA ASP A 516 -6.81 -36.53 -32.30
C ASP A 516 -7.66 -35.32 -32.71
N PHE A 517 -8.98 -35.51 -32.71
CA PHE A 517 -9.93 -34.47 -33.11
C PHE A 517 -10.07 -33.31 -32.10
N SER A 518 -9.62 -33.47 -30.85
CA SER A 518 -9.84 -32.45 -29.82
C SER A 518 -9.06 -31.15 -30.09
N LEU A 519 -7.87 -31.28 -30.69
CA LEU A 519 -7.03 -30.15 -31.11
C LEU A 519 -7.62 -29.42 -32.33
N ALA A 520 -8.12 -30.18 -33.30
CA ALA A 520 -8.81 -29.60 -34.46
C ALA A 520 -10.09 -28.86 -34.02
N ASN A 521 -10.87 -29.44 -33.11
CA ASN A 521 -12.10 -28.85 -32.61
C ASN A 521 -11.86 -27.53 -31.86
N VAL A 522 -10.88 -27.48 -30.94
CA VAL A 522 -10.57 -26.23 -30.23
C VAL A 522 -10.05 -25.18 -31.19
N LYS A 523 -9.16 -25.53 -32.12
CA LYS A 523 -8.69 -24.59 -33.15
C LYS A 523 -9.85 -24.00 -33.94
N ASN A 524 -10.76 -24.84 -34.45
CA ASN A 524 -11.90 -24.36 -35.23
C ASN A 524 -12.79 -23.44 -34.40
N GLN A 525 -13.06 -23.78 -33.13
CA GLN A 525 -13.87 -22.95 -32.25
C GLN A 525 -13.19 -21.61 -31.94
N LEU A 526 -11.88 -21.61 -31.67
CA LEU A 526 -11.11 -20.37 -31.48
C LEU A 526 -11.18 -19.49 -32.73
N GLN A 527 -11.01 -20.06 -33.92
CA GLN A 527 -11.12 -19.34 -35.19
C GLN A 527 -12.52 -18.77 -35.42
N THR A 528 -13.58 -19.53 -35.13
CA THR A 528 -14.96 -19.04 -35.19
C THR A 528 -15.19 -17.89 -34.22
N ILE A 529 -14.70 -17.99 -32.99
CA ILE A 529 -14.84 -16.93 -31.98
C ILE A 529 -14.14 -15.65 -32.45
N ILE A 530 -12.94 -15.76 -33.03
CA ILE A 530 -12.16 -14.62 -33.55
C ILE A 530 -12.84 -13.93 -34.75
N SER A 531 -13.48 -14.70 -35.64
CA SER A 531 -14.13 -14.16 -36.84
C SER A 531 -15.60 -13.78 -36.63
N SER A 532 -16.16 -14.04 -35.45
CA SER A 532 -17.55 -13.73 -35.12
C SER A 532 -17.76 -12.23 -34.88
N GLN A 533 -19.00 -11.78 -35.08
CA GLN A 533 -19.43 -10.44 -34.76
C GLN A 533 -19.94 -10.35 -33.31
N TYR A 534 -19.48 -9.37 -32.55
CA TYR A 534 -19.88 -9.10 -31.16
C TYR A 534 -20.47 -7.70 -31.07
N ARG A 535 -21.79 -7.62 -30.95
CA ARG A 535 -22.53 -6.36 -30.90
C ARG A 535 -22.90 -6.03 -29.45
N TYR A 536 -22.14 -5.13 -28.83
CA TYR A 536 -22.34 -4.69 -27.45
C TYR A 536 -23.39 -3.58 -27.29
N SER A 537 -23.79 -2.94 -28.40
CA SER A 537 -24.87 -1.93 -28.43
C SER A 537 -25.50 -1.84 -29.81
N GLU A 538 -26.69 -1.24 -29.91
CA GLU A 538 -27.37 -1.03 -31.20
C GLU A 538 -26.54 -0.17 -32.16
N THR A 539 -25.80 0.80 -31.61
CA THR A 539 -24.97 1.77 -32.34
C THR A 539 -23.50 1.35 -32.46
N ALA A 540 -23.15 0.10 -32.12
CA ALA A 540 -21.76 -0.36 -32.15
C ALA A 540 -21.18 -0.31 -33.58
N GLU A 541 -20.19 0.56 -33.80
CA GLU A 541 -19.48 0.68 -35.08
C GLU A 541 -18.42 -0.42 -35.26
N ILE A 542 -17.76 -0.78 -34.17
CA ILE A 542 -16.73 -1.84 -34.11
C ILE A 542 -17.34 -3.05 -33.43
N THR A 543 -17.39 -4.16 -34.16
CA THR A 543 -18.01 -5.42 -33.76
C THR A 543 -17.18 -6.64 -34.14
N MET A 544 -16.05 -6.45 -34.84
CA MET A 544 -15.12 -7.52 -35.25
C MET A 544 -13.65 -7.06 -35.08
N LEU A 545 -12.72 -8.00 -34.87
CA LEU A 545 -11.29 -7.69 -34.72
C LEU A 545 -10.67 -7.14 -36.02
N ASP A 546 -11.18 -7.55 -37.17
CA ASP A 546 -10.70 -7.10 -38.47
C ASP A 546 -10.90 -5.58 -38.66
N GLN A 547 -11.96 -5.01 -38.07
CA GLN A 547 -12.24 -3.57 -38.07
C GLN A 547 -11.20 -2.77 -37.28
N ILE A 548 -10.51 -3.39 -36.31
CA ILE A 548 -9.41 -2.78 -35.56
C ILE A 548 -8.02 -3.15 -36.11
N GLY A 549 -7.97 -3.84 -37.25
CA GLY A 549 -6.71 -4.23 -37.89
C GLY A 549 -6.11 -5.53 -37.40
N ILE A 550 -6.86 -6.35 -36.65
CA ILE A 550 -6.42 -7.69 -36.22
C ILE A 550 -7.26 -8.72 -36.96
N SER A 551 -6.67 -9.45 -37.90
CA SER A 551 -7.39 -10.49 -38.63
C SER A 551 -6.44 -11.51 -39.21
N THR A 552 -6.96 -12.60 -39.77
CA THR A 552 -6.16 -13.56 -40.53
C THR A 552 -5.80 -13.04 -41.94
N ASN A 553 -6.00 -11.74 -42.23
CA ASN A 553 -5.70 -11.09 -43.51
C ASN A 553 -5.42 -9.58 -43.33
N ALA A 554 -4.76 -9.20 -42.23
CA ALA A 554 -4.57 -7.78 -41.90
C ALA A 554 -3.49 -7.12 -42.78
N ALA A 555 -2.44 -7.86 -43.15
CA ALA A 555 -1.32 -7.33 -43.94
C ALA A 555 -1.53 -7.55 -45.46
N GLY A 556 -2.40 -6.73 -46.07
CA GLY A 556 -2.37 -6.45 -47.52
C GLY A 556 -3.21 -7.33 -48.45
N GLY A 557 -4.07 -6.66 -49.23
CA GLY A 557 -4.53 -7.04 -50.58
C GLY A 557 -5.22 -8.40 -50.76
N ALA A 558 -6.51 -8.37 -51.11
CA ALA A 558 -7.37 -9.52 -51.41
C ALA A 558 -6.93 -10.45 -52.58
N THR A 559 -5.68 -10.35 -53.06
CA THR A 559 -5.21 -11.00 -54.30
C THR A 559 -3.99 -11.91 -54.14
N GLY A 560 -3.49 -12.14 -52.92
CA GLY A 560 -2.39 -13.07 -52.68
C GLY A 560 -2.85 -14.43 -52.14
N TYR A 561 -2.08 -15.49 -52.38
CA TYR A 561 -2.07 -16.68 -51.52
C TYR A 561 -1.03 -16.44 -50.43
N SER A 562 -1.40 -16.48 -49.14
CA SER A 562 -0.43 -16.48 -48.02
C SER A 562 -0.70 -17.72 -47.17
N PRO A 563 0.27 -18.63 -47.03
CA PRO A 563 0.13 -19.86 -46.23
C PRO A 563 -0.37 -19.62 -44.79
N GLY A 564 -0.01 -18.50 -44.16
CA GLY A 564 -0.46 -18.13 -42.82
C GLY A 564 -1.99 -18.00 -42.70
N ARG A 565 -2.65 -17.53 -43.77
CA ARG A 565 -4.12 -17.34 -43.80
C ARG A 565 -4.88 -18.66 -43.70
N LEU A 566 -4.39 -19.69 -44.38
CA LEU A 566 -5.00 -21.03 -44.37
C LEU A 566 -4.80 -21.75 -43.04
N ARG A 567 -3.84 -21.29 -42.23
CA ARG A 567 -3.50 -21.88 -40.93
C ARG A 567 -4.22 -21.17 -39.78
N GLY A 568 -4.79 -20.00 -40.05
CA GLY A 568 -5.58 -19.16 -39.15
C GLY A 568 -4.76 -18.45 -38.08
N TYR A 569 -3.55 -18.03 -38.47
CA TYR A 569 -2.76 -17.07 -37.70
C TYR A 569 -3.34 -15.67 -37.86
N LEU A 570 -3.33 -14.90 -36.78
CA LEU A 570 -3.67 -13.49 -36.75
C LEU A 570 -2.48 -12.64 -37.20
N GLU A 571 -2.77 -11.63 -37.98
CA GLU A 571 -1.87 -10.58 -38.43
C GLU A 571 -2.36 -9.24 -37.87
N ILE A 572 -1.44 -8.29 -37.70
CA ILE A 572 -1.74 -6.94 -37.22
C ILE A 572 -1.41 -5.94 -38.33
N ASP A 573 -2.41 -5.18 -38.77
CA ASP A 573 -2.20 -3.93 -39.49
C ASP A 573 -1.93 -2.84 -38.45
N GLU A 574 -0.65 -2.57 -38.20
CA GLU A 574 -0.24 -1.60 -37.17
C GLU A 574 -0.84 -0.22 -37.39
N LYS A 575 -0.99 0.24 -38.63
CA LYS A 575 -1.55 1.58 -38.92
C LYS A 575 -3.03 1.64 -38.57
N LYS A 576 -3.78 0.60 -38.93
CA LYS A 576 -5.21 0.51 -38.60
C LYS A 576 -5.43 0.30 -37.11
N LEU A 577 -4.57 -0.47 -36.45
CA LEU A 577 -4.61 -0.67 -35.01
C LEU A 577 -4.32 0.64 -34.27
N ASP A 578 -3.25 1.34 -34.63
CA ASP A 578 -2.88 2.61 -34.00
C ASP A 578 -3.98 3.66 -34.16
N SER A 579 -4.58 3.76 -35.35
CA SER A 579 -5.71 4.66 -35.60
C SER A 579 -6.94 4.32 -34.74
N ASN A 580 -7.23 3.04 -34.50
CA ASN A 580 -8.36 2.63 -33.66
C ASN A 580 -8.05 2.79 -32.16
N ILE A 581 -6.82 2.55 -31.72
CA ILE A 581 -6.41 2.80 -30.33
C ILE A 581 -6.49 4.31 -30.02
N GLU A 582 -6.18 5.15 -31.00
CA GLU A 582 -6.25 6.61 -30.85
C GLU A 582 -7.68 7.12 -30.64
N ASN A 583 -8.65 6.57 -31.39
CA ASN A 583 -9.99 7.16 -31.51
C ASN A 583 -11.12 6.29 -30.90
N ASN A 584 -10.91 4.98 -30.76
CA ASN A 584 -11.97 4.01 -30.51
C ASN A 584 -11.64 3.05 -29.36
N LEU A 585 -10.86 3.49 -28.36
CA LEU A 585 -10.38 2.64 -27.27
C LEU A 585 -11.52 1.97 -26.48
N GLU A 586 -12.60 2.69 -26.21
CA GLU A 586 -13.77 2.14 -25.49
C GLU A 586 -14.50 1.06 -26.33
N SER A 587 -14.57 1.25 -27.64
CA SER A 587 -15.12 0.25 -28.57
C SER A 587 -14.24 -1.00 -28.62
N ILE A 588 -12.90 -0.84 -28.57
CA ILE A 588 -11.96 -1.96 -28.46
C ILE A 588 -12.17 -2.70 -27.13
N LYS A 589 -12.30 -2.00 -26.01
CA LYS A 589 -12.60 -2.64 -24.73
C LYS A 589 -13.89 -3.46 -24.80
N SER A 590 -14.94 -2.84 -25.33
CA SER A 590 -16.28 -3.44 -25.42
C SER A 590 -16.33 -4.68 -26.31
N ILE A 591 -15.47 -4.80 -27.33
CA ILE A 591 -15.45 -6.02 -28.16
C ILE A 591 -14.81 -7.21 -27.42
N PHE A 592 -13.86 -6.96 -26.52
CA PHE A 592 -13.23 -8.01 -25.71
C PHE A 592 -14.12 -8.44 -24.55
N GLY A 593 -14.86 -7.51 -23.96
CA GLY A 593 -15.77 -7.79 -22.86
C GLY A 593 -16.84 -6.73 -22.68
N TYR A 594 -18.08 -7.17 -22.54
CA TYR A 594 -19.20 -6.32 -22.12
C TYR A 594 -20.17 -7.15 -21.27
N ASP A 595 -20.92 -6.41 -20.45
CA ASP A 595 -21.96 -6.93 -19.58
C ASP A 595 -23.31 -6.74 -20.30
N THR A 596 -24.05 -7.83 -20.49
CA THR A 596 -25.33 -7.81 -21.19
C THR A 596 -26.54 -7.49 -20.32
N ASP A 597 -26.44 -7.63 -18.98
CA ASP A 597 -27.58 -7.48 -18.07
C ASP A 597 -27.41 -6.38 -16.99
N GLY A 598 -26.23 -5.78 -16.91
CA GLY A 598 -25.92 -4.63 -16.06
C GLY A 598 -25.55 -5.01 -14.61
N ASP A 599 -25.21 -6.27 -14.34
CA ASP A 599 -24.81 -6.74 -13.00
C ASP A 599 -23.34 -6.47 -12.64
N LEU A 600 -22.60 -5.77 -13.53
CA LEU A 600 -21.16 -5.47 -13.45
C LEU A 600 -20.25 -6.68 -13.67
N ILE A 601 -20.78 -7.79 -14.22
CA ILE A 601 -20.02 -8.98 -14.57
C ILE A 601 -20.02 -9.13 -16.10
N VAL A 602 -18.81 -9.16 -16.67
CA VAL A 602 -18.65 -9.41 -18.10
C VAL A 602 -19.07 -10.85 -18.44
N ASP A 603 -20.06 -10.98 -19.33
CA ASP A 603 -20.66 -12.24 -19.75
C ASP A 603 -20.71 -12.43 -21.29
N ALA A 604 -20.24 -11.42 -22.04
CA ALA A 604 -20.13 -11.47 -23.49
C ALA A 604 -18.84 -10.80 -24.01
N GLY A 605 -18.55 -11.02 -25.30
CA GLY A 605 -17.34 -10.51 -25.97
C GLY A 605 -16.36 -11.60 -26.39
N ILE A 606 -15.40 -11.22 -27.22
CA ILE A 606 -14.38 -12.13 -27.77
C ILE A 606 -13.54 -12.71 -26.63
N GLY A 607 -13.12 -11.86 -25.70
CA GLY A 607 -12.28 -12.23 -24.57
C GLY A 607 -12.98 -13.26 -23.68
N TYR A 608 -14.21 -12.95 -23.30
CA TYR A 608 -15.06 -13.87 -22.53
C TYR A 608 -15.27 -15.21 -23.25
N ALA A 609 -15.63 -15.18 -24.55
CA ALA A 609 -15.89 -16.39 -25.33
C ALA A 609 -14.64 -17.28 -25.47
N LEU A 610 -13.48 -16.68 -25.73
CA LEU A 610 -12.19 -17.37 -25.78
C LEU A 610 -11.82 -17.98 -24.43
N ASP A 611 -11.95 -17.23 -23.33
CA ASP A 611 -11.65 -17.72 -21.98
C ASP A 611 -12.54 -18.92 -21.63
N ARG A 612 -13.85 -18.82 -21.86
CA ARG A 612 -14.78 -19.93 -21.63
C ARG A 612 -14.39 -21.18 -22.43
N GLN A 613 -14.03 -21.01 -23.70
CA GLN A 613 -13.61 -22.11 -24.55
C GLN A 613 -12.31 -22.76 -24.06
N LEU A 614 -11.31 -21.95 -23.71
CA LEU A 614 -10.01 -22.44 -23.24
C LEU A 614 -10.13 -23.10 -21.87
N THR A 615 -10.99 -22.57 -20.99
CA THR A 615 -11.24 -23.11 -19.64
C THR A 615 -11.65 -24.58 -19.68
N ALA A 616 -12.53 -24.98 -20.61
CA ALA A 616 -12.96 -26.36 -20.76
C ALA A 616 -11.79 -27.35 -21.03
N TYR A 617 -10.69 -26.86 -21.61
CA TYR A 617 -9.51 -27.64 -21.95
C TYR A 617 -8.48 -27.66 -20.81
N VAL A 618 -8.18 -26.50 -20.23
CA VAL A 618 -7.02 -26.32 -19.34
C VAL A 618 -7.33 -26.41 -17.85
N GLN A 619 -8.60 -26.29 -17.45
CA GLN A 619 -8.98 -26.36 -16.04
C GLN A 619 -8.64 -27.72 -15.41
N SER A 620 -8.58 -27.76 -14.08
CA SER A 620 -8.44 -29.02 -13.35
C SER A 620 -9.58 -29.98 -13.72
N GLY A 621 -9.24 -31.22 -14.11
CA GLY A 621 -10.22 -32.19 -14.62
C GLY A 621 -10.74 -31.92 -16.03
N GLY A 622 -10.23 -30.89 -16.72
CA GLY A 622 -10.52 -30.59 -18.12
C GLY A 622 -9.95 -31.60 -19.11
N ILE A 623 -10.17 -31.35 -20.41
CA ILE A 623 -9.82 -32.29 -21.49
C ILE A 623 -8.32 -32.63 -21.47
N LEU A 624 -7.44 -31.64 -21.34
CA LEU A 624 -5.99 -31.86 -21.38
C LEU A 624 -5.48 -32.58 -20.14
N ALA A 625 -6.01 -32.24 -18.97
CA ALA A 625 -5.71 -32.93 -17.71
C ALA A 625 -6.10 -34.42 -17.77
N ASN A 626 -7.23 -34.74 -18.39
CA ASN A 626 -7.67 -36.12 -18.56
C ASN A 626 -6.77 -36.91 -19.53
N LYS A 627 -6.31 -36.28 -20.62
CA LYS A 627 -5.36 -36.89 -21.56
C LYS A 627 -4.00 -37.18 -20.92
N THR A 628 -3.44 -36.20 -20.22
CA THR A 628 -2.15 -36.38 -19.52
C THR A 628 -2.25 -37.43 -18.43
N SER A 629 -3.35 -37.46 -17.66
CA SER A 629 -3.61 -38.49 -16.65
C SER A 629 -3.75 -39.90 -17.25
N SER A 630 -4.30 -40.01 -18.46
CA SER A 630 -4.37 -41.29 -19.17
C SER A 630 -2.98 -41.78 -19.61
N LEU A 631 -2.17 -40.88 -20.15
CA LEU A 631 -0.78 -41.18 -20.52
C LEU A 631 0.07 -41.53 -19.29
N ASP A 632 -0.12 -40.85 -18.16
CA ASP A 632 0.55 -41.19 -16.89
C ASP A 632 0.29 -42.66 -16.49
N ARG A 633 -0.94 -43.14 -16.66
CA ARG A 633 -1.27 -44.56 -16.38
C ARG A 633 -0.60 -45.50 -17.38
N GLN A 634 -0.56 -45.15 -18.66
CA GLN A 634 0.09 -45.95 -19.70
C GLN A 634 1.60 -46.03 -19.49
N ILE A 635 2.24 -44.91 -19.14
CA ILE A 635 3.66 -44.81 -18.78
C ILE A 635 3.96 -45.74 -17.60
N LYS A 636 3.21 -45.63 -16.49
CA LYS A 636 3.41 -46.49 -15.30
C LYS A 636 3.23 -47.98 -15.61
N SER A 637 2.23 -48.31 -16.45
CA SER A 637 2.01 -49.69 -16.89
C SER A 637 3.18 -50.21 -17.74
N SER A 638 3.70 -49.38 -18.64
CA SER A 638 4.83 -49.71 -19.50
C SER A 638 6.12 -49.89 -18.70
N GLU A 639 6.41 -49.00 -17.76
CA GLU A 639 7.55 -49.10 -16.82
C GLU A 639 7.50 -50.41 -16.02
N THR A 640 6.32 -50.77 -15.50
CA THR A 640 6.12 -52.03 -14.77
C THR A 640 6.38 -53.25 -15.67
N LYS A 641 5.92 -53.19 -16.93
CA LYS A 641 6.12 -54.26 -17.91
C LYS A 641 7.59 -54.40 -18.32
N ILE A 642 8.30 -53.29 -18.51
CA ILE A 642 9.74 -53.24 -18.77
C ILE A 642 10.50 -53.91 -17.62
N ALA A 643 10.23 -53.52 -16.37
CA ALA A 643 10.89 -54.12 -15.20
C ALA A 643 10.68 -55.65 -15.12
N ARG A 644 9.46 -56.11 -15.43
CA ARG A 644 9.16 -57.55 -15.52
C ARG A 644 9.92 -58.25 -16.64
N LEU A 645 9.94 -57.67 -17.84
CA LEU A 645 10.65 -58.23 -19.00
C LEU A 645 12.16 -58.28 -18.73
N GLU A 646 12.74 -57.24 -18.14
CA GLU A 646 14.16 -57.22 -17.76
C GLU A 646 14.49 -58.33 -16.75
N THR A 647 13.62 -58.54 -15.75
CA THR A 647 13.77 -59.65 -14.80
C THR A 647 13.70 -61.01 -15.49
N GLN A 648 12.74 -61.21 -16.40
CA GLN A 648 12.60 -62.45 -17.16
C GLN A 648 13.79 -62.70 -18.08
N LEU A 649 14.30 -61.67 -18.75
CA LEU A 649 15.46 -61.76 -19.62
C LEU A 649 16.74 -62.08 -18.85
N ASN A 650 16.94 -61.48 -17.68
CA ASN A 650 18.10 -61.80 -16.83
C ASN A 650 18.07 -63.25 -16.34
N ALA A 651 16.89 -63.76 -15.96
CA ALA A 651 16.70 -65.16 -15.59
C ALA A 651 16.97 -66.09 -16.79
N LYS A 652 16.45 -65.74 -17.97
CA LYS A 652 16.63 -66.52 -19.20
C LYS A 652 18.09 -66.55 -19.64
N GLU A 653 18.79 -65.42 -19.60
CA GLU A 653 20.21 -65.33 -19.91
C GLU A 653 21.04 -66.20 -18.98
N SER A 654 20.71 -66.19 -17.68
CA SER A 654 21.37 -67.04 -16.68
C SER A 654 21.12 -68.54 -16.92
N GLU A 655 19.88 -68.92 -17.25
CA GLU A 655 19.52 -70.30 -17.62
C GLU A 655 20.30 -70.76 -18.86
N LEU A 656 20.34 -69.93 -19.92
CA LEU A 656 21.07 -70.23 -21.15
C LEU A 656 22.57 -70.38 -20.87
N LYS A 657 23.17 -69.45 -20.11
CA LYS A 657 24.58 -69.53 -19.70
C LYS A 657 24.90 -70.83 -18.96
N GLN A 658 24.04 -71.24 -18.01
CA GLN A 658 24.21 -72.52 -17.30
C GLN A 658 24.11 -73.72 -18.23
N LYS A 659 23.05 -73.79 -19.05
CA LYS A 659 22.79 -74.91 -19.97
C LYS A 659 23.92 -75.09 -20.98
N TYR A 660 24.35 -73.99 -21.59
CA TYR A 660 25.41 -74.02 -22.60
C TYR A 660 26.80 -74.22 -21.98
N GLY A 661 27.06 -73.68 -20.78
CA GLY A 661 28.29 -73.98 -20.03
C GLY A 661 28.40 -75.46 -19.62
N GLN A 662 27.29 -76.09 -19.22
CA GLN A 662 27.25 -77.54 -18.95
C GLN A 662 27.48 -78.37 -20.22
N MET A 663 26.90 -77.94 -21.35
CA MET A 663 27.12 -78.59 -22.64
C MET A 663 28.59 -78.51 -23.05
N GLU A 664 29.22 -77.35 -22.90
CA GLU A 664 30.65 -77.15 -23.19
C GLU A 664 31.55 -77.99 -22.28
N SER A 665 31.24 -78.07 -20.98
CA SER A 665 31.94 -78.97 -20.05
C SER A 665 31.80 -80.44 -20.47
N SER A 666 30.61 -80.85 -20.91
CA SER A 666 30.34 -82.21 -21.41
C SER A 666 31.08 -82.50 -22.71
N LEU A 667 31.12 -81.55 -23.65
CA LEU A 667 31.87 -81.65 -24.90
C LEU A 667 33.38 -81.74 -24.64
N ASN A 668 33.91 -80.92 -23.74
CA ASN A 668 35.31 -80.99 -23.32
C ASN A 668 35.66 -82.34 -22.68
N SER A 669 34.76 -82.88 -21.85
CA SER A 669 34.88 -84.25 -21.30
C SER A 669 34.92 -85.31 -22.41
N LEU A 670 33.99 -85.24 -23.38
CA LEU A 670 33.95 -86.16 -24.52
C LEU A 670 35.19 -86.05 -25.42
N GLU A 671 35.67 -84.82 -25.67
CA GLU A 671 36.88 -84.58 -26.45
C GLU A 671 38.11 -85.13 -25.71
N ASN A 672 38.19 -84.94 -24.39
CA ASN A 672 39.24 -85.54 -23.57
C ASN A 672 39.16 -87.07 -23.58
N GLN A 673 37.97 -87.67 -23.48
CA GLN A 673 37.77 -89.11 -23.62
C GLN A 673 38.19 -89.60 -25.01
N GLN A 674 37.83 -88.89 -26.08
CA GLN A 674 38.24 -89.20 -27.45
C GLN A 674 39.75 -89.11 -27.61
N ARG A 675 40.40 -88.09 -27.06
CA ARG A 675 41.87 -87.96 -27.04
C ARG A 675 42.51 -89.11 -26.25
N SER A 676 41.95 -89.50 -25.11
CA SER A 676 42.39 -90.67 -24.34
C SER A 676 42.24 -91.98 -25.13
N ILE A 677 41.11 -92.19 -25.81
CA ILE A 677 40.86 -93.36 -26.67
C ILE A 677 41.79 -93.36 -27.88
N SER A 678 42.01 -92.21 -28.52
CA SER A 678 42.93 -92.05 -29.65
C SER A 678 44.37 -92.33 -29.22
N ASN A 679 44.82 -91.79 -28.08
CA ASN A 679 46.14 -92.07 -27.51
C ASN A 679 46.30 -93.54 -27.13
N PHE A 680 45.26 -94.17 -26.57
CA PHE A 680 45.23 -95.61 -26.29
C PHE A 680 45.31 -96.44 -27.58
N SER A 681 44.53 -96.11 -28.60
CA SER A 681 44.53 -96.76 -29.92
C SER A 681 45.88 -96.59 -30.64
N ASN A 682 46.49 -95.41 -30.57
CA ASN A 682 47.80 -95.12 -31.15
C ASN A 682 48.91 -95.90 -30.43
N ASN A 683 48.81 -96.07 -29.11
CA ASN A 683 49.72 -96.94 -28.36
C ASN A 683 49.51 -98.43 -28.68
N MET A 684 48.26 -98.87 -28.87
CA MET A 684 47.94 -100.24 -29.32
C MET A 684 48.46 -100.52 -30.74
N ASN A 685 48.40 -99.54 -31.64
CA ASN A 685 48.96 -99.67 -32.99
C ASN A 685 50.49 -99.64 -33.00
N LYS A 686 51.14 -98.83 -32.14
CA LYS A 686 52.61 -98.85 -31.98
C LYS A 686 53.13 -100.19 -31.43
N ASN A 687 52.38 -100.85 -30.54
CA ASN A 687 52.72 -102.18 -30.02
C ASN A 687 52.45 -103.33 -31.01
N ARG A 688 51.74 -103.08 -32.12
CA ARG A 688 51.53 -104.07 -33.21
C ARG A 688 52.55 -103.97 -34.35
N SER A 689 53.36 -102.91 -34.37
CA SER A 689 54.40 -102.66 -35.36
C SER A 689 55.83 -102.93 -34.85
N GLN A 690 55.96 -103.66 -33.74
CA GLN A 690 57.25 -104.17 -33.24
C GLN A 690 57.26 -105.69 -33.24
#